data_AF-A0A9D9HCP3-F1
#
_entry.id   AF-A0A9D9HCP3-F1
#
_cell.length_a   1.000
_cell.length_b   1.000
_cell.length_c   1.000
_cell.angle_alpha   90.00
_cell.angle_beta   90.00
_cell.angle_gamma   90.00
#
_symmetry.space_group_name_H-M   'P 1'
#
loop_
_entity.id
_entity.type
_entity.pdbx_description
1 polymer ?
#
loop_
_entity_poly.entity_id
_entity_poly.type
_entity_poly.pdbx_seq_one_letter_code
_entity_poly.pdbx_strand_id
1 'polypeptide(L)'
;MKRKLFLTGMAVAVCMVSCTEENLEVIENPVQTGDEIIFGSSLQNETPDTKTEYGERTSTGIPVYWVNGDKVAIFCAQASQPADRLVNYVITRQEGNPAASASVTKDELENAGLQWGNSDVHRFYAFYPADAVKGSSEENETGMITANIPVTQRPESWQEGELNGVKTYFGLPNMDYAYMYAHTSVKKSELPEGSPINLEFKNLVTVLDITVQGPEDGGSPITVSNININAVDGANVILSGDFTCNIRGAGDNTDEVTAECTAAGNLDEVRNRISIPCFNAETNEFITLNSGEQLNVKAYIIPDDDVSHIINPRQLQIVVSIMNGAVKRKLLQTANVVPHKVNRVILPHLTSGGTNFWMSDLNPNIYVTELSLPGSKMSLLTAANGANIVYQTQSIAQQLEDGVRAFIFQTERRFNNEIRLTVNGNALDLTLADALGQIADFLETCETNEKQETAFVLVTYNAGAGSEAQWFKALQETINNCASNSRYRIFNGTMSPSTTLGDVANKIIVKANYNSNGMIASAGTAPMLHTLWETAYVDGGVPMTWNDPKSARVFTWLYQEVTSVLDTDRNKNTDASAESTKEQKLQYIQTIFEESVNAYQNNAAHDIWFMNDLGGYYYYQTEITGPFGGHWGWTDHEDPAGLAEEMNNFGVQLLQERTENAGLGLVFMNFADKQEGSGVNYRSDWLIQTVIDNNFKFQLRTRSSTSSETYNASYTSGGNAIGWDK
;
A
#
# COMPACT_ATOMS: atom_id res chain seq x y z
N MET A 1 25.87 24.28 112.34
CA MET A 1 27.20 23.66 112.45
C MET A 1 27.14 22.26 111.82
N LYS A 2 27.98 22.04 110.79
CA LYS A 2 28.42 20.77 110.13
C LYS A 2 27.36 19.81 109.54
N ARG A 3 27.63 18.98 108.53
CA ARG A 3 28.15 19.06 107.13
C ARG A 3 27.78 17.70 106.47
N LYS A 4 27.29 17.70 105.21
CA LYS A 4 27.26 16.68 104.10
C LYS A 4 27.82 15.25 104.36
N LEU A 5 27.36 14.15 103.72
CA LEU A 5 27.38 13.86 102.27
C LEU A 5 26.78 12.43 101.95
N PHE A 6 25.80 12.35 101.01
CA PHE A 6 25.49 11.36 99.93
C PHE A 6 25.47 9.80 100.17
N LEU A 7 24.78 8.95 99.41
CA LEU A 7 24.32 8.92 98.00
C LEU A 7 23.25 7.77 97.87
N THR A 8 21.94 8.06 97.69
CA THR A 8 21.08 7.90 96.48
C THR A 8 20.92 6.53 95.79
N GLY A 9 19.66 6.12 95.56
CA GLY A 9 19.25 5.15 94.52
C GLY A 9 17.75 4.78 94.62
N MET A 10 16.93 5.27 93.69
CA MET A 10 15.45 5.25 93.69
C MET A 10 14.90 4.26 92.66
N ALA A 11 13.84 3.51 93.01
CA ALA A 11 13.06 2.58 92.17
C ALA A 11 11.96 3.35 91.38
N VAL A 12 11.25 2.91 90.32
CA VAL A 12 10.82 1.64 89.70
C VAL A 12 10.45 1.92 88.22
N ALA A 13 10.63 0.96 87.30
CA ALA A 13 9.69 0.49 86.24
C ALA A 13 10.42 0.03 84.97
N VAL A 14 10.39 -1.28 84.68
CA VAL A 14 10.79 -1.85 83.38
C VAL A 14 9.73 -2.86 82.94
N CYS A 15 9.14 -2.59 81.77
CA CYS A 15 8.24 -3.46 81.02
C CYS A 15 8.98 -4.73 80.56
N MET A 16 8.32 -5.89 80.69
CA MET A 16 8.78 -7.12 80.05
C MET A 16 8.48 -7.05 78.55
N VAL A 17 9.53 -7.00 77.73
CA VAL A 17 9.46 -7.19 76.27
C VAL A 17 9.59 -8.69 76.01
N SER A 18 8.52 -9.28 75.49
CA SER A 18 8.52 -10.61 74.86
C SER A 18 9.33 -10.54 73.57
N CYS A 19 10.27 -11.46 73.36
CA CYS A 19 10.84 -11.70 72.03
C CYS A 19 9.70 -12.19 71.13
N THR A 20 9.35 -11.44 70.09
CA THR A 20 8.65 -12.00 68.93
C THR A 20 9.73 -12.48 67.98
N GLU A 21 9.81 -13.80 67.80
CA GLU A 21 10.53 -14.40 66.68
C GLU A 21 9.98 -13.78 65.39
N GLU A 22 10.86 -13.17 64.59
CA GLU A 22 10.56 -12.84 63.22
C GLU A 22 10.34 -14.17 62.48
N ASN A 23 9.09 -14.44 62.09
CA ASN A 23 8.78 -15.50 61.14
C ASN A 23 9.48 -15.17 59.82
N LEU A 24 10.66 -15.74 59.61
CA LEU A 24 11.17 -16.01 58.27
C LEU A 24 10.19 -17.02 57.66
N GLU A 25 9.34 -16.58 56.75
CA GLU A 25 8.55 -17.48 55.92
C GLU A 25 9.52 -18.36 55.12
N VAL A 26 9.78 -19.57 55.62
CA VAL A 26 10.55 -20.58 54.90
C VAL A 26 9.60 -21.17 53.86
N ILE A 27 9.88 -20.94 52.58
CA ILE A 27 9.14 -21.56 51.49
C ILE A 27 9.39 -23.07 51.53
N GLU A 28 8.35 -23.86 51.77
CA GLU A 28 8.42 -25.32 51.69
C GLU A 28 8.58 -25.73 50.22
N ASN A 29 9.65 -26.46 49.91
CA ASN A 29 9.97 -27.02 48.58
C ASN A 29 10.10 -25.97 47.46
N PRO A 30 11.19 -25.20 47.44
CA PRO A 30 11.48 -24.34 46.29
C PRO A 30 11.80 -25.18 45.04
N VAL A 31 11.55 -24.62 43.86
CA VAL A 31 11.94 -25.22 42.56
C VAL A 31 13.42 -25.63 42.52
N GLN A 32 13.73 -26.76 41.89
CA GLN A 32 15.08 -27.33 41.82
C GLN A 32 15.68 -27.23 40.42
N THR A 33 17.02 -27.30 40.35
CA THR A 33 17.71 -27.36 39.05
C THR A 33 17.27 -28.61 38.28
N GLY A 34 16.88 -28.44 37.02
CA GLY A 34 16.40 -29.50 36.13
C GLY A 34 14.88 -29.64 36.10
N ASP A 35 14.16 -29.02 37.04
CA ASP A 35 12.70 -28.98 36.98
C ASP A 35 12.24 -28.19 35.74
N GLU A 36 11.14 -28.60 35.13
CA GLU A 36 10.54 -27.89 34.01
C GLU A 36 9.86 -26.62 34.50
N ILE A 37 10.05 -25.51 33.77
CA ILE A 37 9.48 -24.21 34.10
C ILE A 37 8.07 -24.13 33.51
N ILE A 38 7.11 -23.79 34.38
CA ILE A 38 5.71 -23.58 34.01
C ILE A 38 5.48 -22.09 33.82
N PHE A 39 4.81 -21.71 32.74
CA PHE A 39 4.47 -20.33 32.43
C PHE A 39 2.97 -20.08 32.51
N GLY A 40 2.62 -18.86 32.92
CA GLY A 40 1.33 -18.23 32.63
C GLY A 40 1.60 -16.94 31.87
N SER A 41 0.69 -16.55 30.98
CA SER A 41 0.72 -15.24 30.34
C SER A 41 -0.54 -14.45 30.68
N SER A 42 -0.36 -13.15 30.86
CA SER A 42 -1.48 -12.22 30.95
C SER A 42 -1.18 -10.95 30.16
N LEU A 43 -2.22 -10.45 29.50
CA LEU A 43 -2.32 -9.13 28.91
C LEU A 43 -3.15 -8.28 29.89
N GLN A 44 -2.79 -7.01 30.07
CA GLN A 44 -3.65 -6.10 30.84
C GLN A 44 -4.84 -5.65 29.96
N ASN A 45 -6.08 -5.97 30.39
CA ASN A 45 -7.45 -5.57 29.91
C ASN A 45 -8.33 -6.67 29.25
N GLU A 46 -9.60 -6.78 29.69
CA GLU A 46 -10.52 -7.96 29.63
C GLU A 46 -11.63 -8.00 28.53
N THR A 47 -11.96 -9.22 28.00
CA THR A 47 -13.21 -9.79 27.30
C THR A 47 -13.55 -9.66 25.75
N PRO A 48 -13.96 -10.69 24.96
CA PRO A 48 -13.32 -11.87 24.26
C PRO A 48 -13.53 -12.05 22.70
N ASP A 49 -12.70 -12.86 21.98
CA ASP A 49 -12.95 -13.96 20.93
C ASP A 49 -12.26 -13.92 19.52
N THR A 50 -11.17 -14.70 19.32
CA THR A 50 -10.56 -15.28 18.06
C THR A 50 -9.27 -14.64 17.43
N LYS A 51 -8.16 -15.42 17.31
CA LYS A 51 -6.71 -15.03 17.27
C LYS A 51 -6.26 -14.02 18.34
N THR A 52 -4.95 -13.73 18.53
CA THR A 52 -4.65 -12.52 19.31
C THR A 52 -5.41 -11.41 18.62
N GLU A 53 -6.35 -10.75 19.28
CA GLU A 53 -7.27 -9.84 18.59
C GLU A 53 -7.57 -8.62 19.42
N TYR A 54 -8.09 -7.60 18.75
CA TYR A 54 -8.64 -6.46 19.44
C TYR A 54 -10.07 -6.74 19.84
N GLY A 55 -10.33 -6.69 21.15
CA GLY A 55 -11.67 -6.75 21.68
C GLY A 55 -12.51 -5.51 21.39
N GLU A 56 -13.75 -5.54 21.88
CA GLU A 56 -14.65 -4.39 21.77
C GLU A 56 -14.04 -3.13 22.38
N ARG A 57 -14.15 -2.03 21.63
CA ARG A 57 -13.64 -0.74 22.06
C ARG A 57 -14.44 -0.22 23.27
N THR A 58 -13.77 -0.04 24.40
CA THR A 58 -14.39 0.49 25.64
C THR A 58 -14.04 1.96 25.89
N SER A 59 -14.56 2.57 26.94
CA SER A 59 -14.17 3.92 27.36
C SER A 59 -12.73 4.01 27.86
N THR A 60 -12.13 2.90 28.32
CA THR A 60 -10.79 2.85 28.91
C THR A 60 -9.69 2.40 27.95
N GLY A 61 -10.04 1.69 26.87
CA GLY A 61 -9.03 1.19 25.94
C GLY A 61 -9.59 0.24 24.89
N ILE A 62 -8.72 -0.25 24.01
CA ILE A 62 -9.02 -1.40 23.16
C ILE A 62 -8.23 -2.56 23.76
N PRO A 63 -8.89 -3.50 24.43
CA PRO A 63 -8.23 -4.65 25.00
C PRO A 63 -7.68 -5.56 23.89
N VAL A 64 -6.60 -6.28 24.22
CA VAL A 64 -5.98 -7.28 23.33
C VAL A 64 -6.17 -8.63 24.01
N TYR A 65 -6.64 -9.62 23.26
CA TYR A 65 -6.87 -10.96 23.78
C TYR A 65 -5.90 -11.97 23.22
N TRP A 66 -5.65 -13.03 23.98
CA TRP A 66 -5.03 -14.24 23.46
C TRP A 66 -6.08 -15.13 22.84
N VAL A 67 -5.67 -15.94 21.87
CA VAL A 67 -6.47 -17.06 21.39
C VAL A 67 -5.68 -18.34 21.29
N ASN A 68 -6.42 -19.42 21.46
CA ASN A 68 -5.94 -20.77 21.36
C ASN A 68 -5.12 -20.97 20.08
N GLY A 69 -3.85 -21.31 20.26
CA GLY A 69 -2.92 -21.51 19.15
C GLY A 69 -1.91 -20.38 18.97
N ASP A 70 -2.10 -19.22 19.61
CA ASP A 70 -1.09 -18.16 19.61
C ASP A 70 0.23 -18.68 20.15
N LYS A 71 1.33 -18.29 19.51
CA LYS A 71 2.67 -18.77 19.87
C LYS A 71 3.53 -17.62 20.34
N VAL A 72 4.20 -17.84 21.48
CA VAL A 72 5.22 -16.93 22.01
C VAL A 72 6.54 -17.64 22.14
N ALA A 73 7.61 -16.94 21.79
CA ALA A 73 8.98 -17.39 22.01
C ALA A 73 9.40 -16.98 23.42
N ILE A 74 9.82 -17.91 24.26
CA ILE A 74 10.33 -17.63 25.62
C ILE A 74 11.77 -18.07 25.71
N PHE A 75 12.65 -17.19 26.17
CA PHE A 75 14.06 -17.49 26.37
C PHE A 75 14.57 -17.06 27.73
N CYS A 76 15.50 -17.85 28.27
CA CYS A 76 16.10 -17.63 29.58
C CYS A 76 17.56 -18.08 29.57
N ALA A 77 18.49 -17.13 29.60
CA ALA A 77 19.93 -17.44 29.53
C ALA A 77 20.43 -18.27 30.73
N GLN A 78 19.66 -18.33 31.82
CA GLN A 78 19.98 -19.11 33.01
C GLN A 78 19.33 -20.50 33.01
N ALA A 79 18.56 -20.86 31.98
CA ALA A 79 17.98 -22.18 31.83
C ALA A 79 19.06 -23.24 31.52
N SER A 80 18.83 -24.47 31.98
CA SER A 80 19.71 -25.62 31.74
C SER A 80 19.38 -26.39 30.47
N GLN A 81 18.13 -26.29 29.99
CA GLN A 81 17.62 -26.85 28.74
C GLN A 81 16.60 -25.89 28.12
N PRO A 82 16.36 -25.98 26.80
CA PRO A 82 17.23 -26.63 25.81
C PRO A 82 18.59 -25.92 25.66
N ALA A 83 19.51 -26.46 24.85
CA ALA A 83 20.88 -25.95 24.74
C ALA A 83 20.98 -24.49 24.23
N ASP A 84 20.05 -24.10 23.36
CA ASP A 84 19.85 -22.74 22.85
C ASP A 84 19.05 -21.84 23.82
N ARG A 85 18.43 -22.43 24.85
CA ARG A 85 17.70 -21.76 25.94
C ARG A 85 16.51 -20.94 25.46
N LEU A 86 15.90 -21.39 24.37
CA LEU A 86 14.74 -20.80 23.71
C LEU A 86 13.71 -21.91 23.47
N VAL A 87 12.44 -21.65 23.78
CA VAL A 87 11.33 -22.56 23.48
C VAL A 87 10.13 -21.76 23.02
N ASN A 88 9.43 -22.26 22.00
CA ASN A 88 8.14 -21.73 21.58
C ASN A 88 7.02 -22.39 22.39
N TYR A 89 6.12 -21.57 22.91
CA TYR A 89 4.98 -21.99 23.68
C TYR A 89 3.68 -21.57 23.01
N VAL A 90 2.74 -22.50 22.95
CA VAL A 90 1.35 -22.31 22.53
C VAL A 90 0.51 -21.86 23.72
N ILE A 91 -0.23 -20.78 23.52
CA ILE A 91 -1.14 -20.21 24.50
C ILE A 91 -2.52 -20.87 24.33
N THR A 92 -3.07 -21.35 25.44
CA THR A 92 -4.49 -21.65 25.57
C THR A 92 -5.12 -20.52 26.38
N ARG A 93 -6.14 -19.89 25.81
CA ARG A 93 -6.84 -18.77 26.42
C ARG A 93 -7.61 -19.20 27.67
N GLN A 94 -7.66 -18.32 28.68
CA GLN A 94 -8.50 -18.52 29.86
C GLN A 94 -9.98 -18.25 29.57
N GLU A 95 -10.83 -19.20 29.94
CA GLU A 95 -12.28 -19.05 29.87
C GLU A 95 -12.74 -17.96 30.84
N GLY A 96 -13.56 -17.01 30.37
CA GLY A 96 -14.03 -15.86 31.16
C GLY A 96 -13.01 -14.73 31.35
N ASN A 97 -11.72 -14.93 31.05
CA ASN A 97 -10.71 -13.87 31.00
C ASN A 97 -9.78 -14.05 29.79
N PRO A 98 -10.19 -13.62 28.58
CA PRO A 98 -9.42 -13.82 27.36
C PRO A 98 -8.08 -13.09 27.29
N ALA A 99 -7.86 -12.12 28.18
CA ALA A 99 -6.60 -11.42 28.31
C ALA A 99 -5.54 -12.29 29.02
N ALA A 100 -5.96 -13.34 29.71
CA ALA A 100 -5.08 -14.28 30.40
C ALA A 100 -5.05 -15.65 29.70
N SER A 101 -3.96 -16.39 29.92
CA SER A 101 -3.86 -17.79 29.51
C SER A 101 -4.44 -18.72 30.58
N ALA A 102 -5.22 -19.73 30.17
CA ALA A 102 -5.52 -20.89 31.01
C ALA A 102 -4.29 -21.80 31.14
N SER A 103 -3.50 -21.92 30.08
CA SER A 103 -2.25 -22.66 30.08
C SER A 103 -1.31 -22.14 28.99
N VAL A 104 -0.01 -22.33 29.23
CA VAL A 104 1.06 -22.08 28.28
C VAL A 104 1.84 -23.38 28.14
N THR A 105 1.75 -24.03 26.98
CA THR A 105 2.33 -25.36 26.74
C THR A 105 3.35 -25.30 25.61
N LYS A 106 4.38 -26.13 25.66
CA LYS A 106 5.38 -26.20 24.58
C LYS A 106 4.70 -26.55 23.26
N ASP A 107 5.15 -25.91 22.19
CA ASP A 107 4.67 -26.20 20.82
C ASP A 107 5.00 -27.66 20.42
N GLU A 108 6.21 -28.11 20.75
CA GLU A 108 6.64 -29.50 20.58
C GLU A 108 6.68 -30.20 21.94
N LEU A 109 5.59 -30.89 22.30
CA LEU A 109 5.41 -31.55 23.60
C LEU A 109 6.47 -32.60 23.93
N GLU A 110 7.08 -33.19 22.90
CA GLU A 110 8.11 -34.22 23.00
C GLU A 110 9.52 -33.66 23.27
N ASN A 111 9.73 -32.35 23.06
CA ASN A 111 10.97 -31.68 23.38
C ASN A 111 11.01 -31.21 24.84
N ALA A 112 12.23 -31.04 25.37
CA ALA A 112 12.43 -30.43 26.66
C ALA A 112 11.98 -28.96 26.63
N GLY A 113 11.16 -28.55 27.60
CA GLY A 113 10.88 -27.15 27.84
C GLY A 113 12.08 -26.43 28.46
N LEU A 114 11.88 -25.14 28.77
CA LEU A 114 12.83 -24.45 29.62
C LEU A 114 12.92 -25.16 30.98
N GLN A 115 14.14 -25.49 31.40
CA GLN A 115 14.40 -26.09 32.71
C GLN A 115 15.22 -25.18 33.59
N TRP A 116 14.95 -25.20 34.88
CA TRP A 116 15.69 -24.42 35.88
C TRP A 116 17.19 -24.78 35.83
N GLY A 117 18.03 -23.76 35.83
CA GLY A 117 19.49 -23.91 35.84
C GLY A 117 20.11 -23.66 37.22
N ASN A 118 21.44 -23.65 37.26
CA ASN A 118 22.21 -23.50 38.49
C ASN A 118 22.15 -22.12 39.12
N SER A 119 21.84 -21.07 38.33
CA SER A 119 21.62 -19.72 38.86
C SER A 119 20.47 -19.72 39.88
N ASP A 120 20.51 -18.80 40.83
CA ASP A 120 19.35 -18.55 41.69
C ASP A 120 18.39 -17.55 41.04
N VAL A 121 18.91 -16.53 40.34
CA VAL A 121 18.09 -15.59 39.57
C VAL A 121 17.93 -16.08 38.14
N HIS A 122 16.69 -16.15 37.66
CA HIS A 122 16.32 -16.46 36.28
C HIS A 122 15.59 -15.27 35.66
N ARG A 123 16.02 -14.88 34.45
CA ARG A 123 15.44 -13.77 33.69
C ARG A 123 14.72 -14.31 32.48
N PHE A 124 13.40 -14.18 32.49
CA PHE A 124 12.54 -14.64 31.42
C PHE A 124 12.20 -13.48 30.51
N TYR A 125 12.34 -13.72 29.22
CA TYR A 125 11.95 -12.80 28.17
C TYR A 125 11.03 -13.54 27.23
N ALA A 126 9.93 -12.91 26.86
CA ALA A 126 8.99 -13.47 25.91
C ALA A 126 8.71 -12.48 24.78
N PHE A 127 8.43 -13.02 23.59
CA PHE A 127 8.17 -12.24 22.39
C PHE A 127 7.02 -12.86 21.60
N TYR A 128 6.14 -12.01 21.09
CA TYR A 128 5.04 -12.37 20.21
C TYR A 128 5.14 -11.59 18.89
N PRO A 129 4.86 -12.21 17.74
CA PRO A 129 4.66 -13.66 17.55
C PRO A 129 5.99 -14.42 17.70
N ALA A 130 5.93 -15.71 18.04
CA ALA A 130 7.12 -16.55 18.21
C ALA A 130 8.02 -16.58 16.95
N ASP A 131 7.41 -16.58 15.77
CA ASP A 131 8.10 -16.72 14.48
C ASP A 131 9.02 -15.54 14.14
N ALA A 132 8.89 -14.42 14.86
CA ALA A 132 9.81 -13.30 14.76
C ALA A 132 11.20 -13.59 15.37
N VAL A 133 11.29 -14.55 16.29
CA VAL A 133 12.55 -14.91 16.97
C VAL A 133 13.25 -16.03 16.20
N LYS A 134 14.42 -15.74 15.63
CA LYS A 134 15.16 -16.71 14.80
C LYS A 134 16.00 -17.70 15.61
N GLY A 135 16.17 -17.45 16.91
CA GLY A 135 16.96 -18.31 17.81
C GLY A 135 18.46 -18.27 17.53
N SER A 136 18.96 -17.21 16.88
CA SER A 136 20.37 -17.03 16.61
C SER A 136 21.19 -16.78 17.88
N SER A 137 22.49 -17.10 17.85
CA SER A 137 23.39 -16.81 18.97
C SER A 137 23.43 -15.31 19.28
N GLU A 138 23.32 -14.45 18.26
CA GLU A 138 23.29 -12.99 18.42
C GLU A 138 22.03 -12.51 19.14
N GLU A 139 20.84 -12.95 18.73
CA GLU A 139 19.58 -12.64 19.44
C GLU A 139 19.64 -13.10 20.89
N ASN A 140 20.19 -14.31 21.14
CA ASN A 140 20.32 -14.83 22.49
C ASN A 140 21.30 -13.99 23.34
N GLU A 141 22.45 -13.58 22.79
CA GLU A 141 23.44 -12.79 23.54
C GLU A 141 22.97 -11.36 23.80
N THR A 142 22.38 -10.71 22.79
CA THR A 142 22.08 -9.27 22.83
C THR A 142 20.65 -8.96 23.27
N GLY A 143 19.69 -9.86 23.02
CA GLY A 143 18.27 -9.57 23.15
C GLY A 143 17.71 -8.69 22.04
N MET A 144 18.44 -8.52 20.94
CA MET A 144 18.03 -7.75 19.77
C MET A 144 17.18 -8.63 18.86
N ILE A 145 15.87 -8.41 18.82
CA ILE A 145 14.95 -9.12 17.93
C ILE A 145 14.57 -8.22 16.76
N THR A 146 14.77 -8.68 15.54
CA THR A 146 14.39 -7.94 14.32
C THR A 146 13.03 -8.40 13.81
N ALA A 147 12.12 -7.45 13.69
CA ALA A 147 10.75 -7.63 13.21
C ALA A 147 10.50 -6.72 11.99
N ASN A 148 9.38 -6.93 11.28
CA ASN A 148 9.01 -6.15 10.10
C ASN A 148 7.56 -5.65 10.18
N ILE A 149 7.33 -4.38 9.86
CA ILE A 149 6.00 -3.81 9.63
C ILE A 149 5.82 -3.52 8.14
N PRO A 150 4.94 -4.21 7.41
CA PRO A 150 4.79 -3.95 5.99
C PRO A 150 4.12 -2.60 5.72
N VAL A 151 4.43 -2.01 4.56
CA VAL A 151 3.79 -0.79 4.06
C VAL A 151 2.29 -1.05 3.83
N THR A 152 1.95 -2.14 3.13
CA THR A 152 0.54 -2.56 2.95
C THR A 152 0.11 -3.44 4.11
N GLN A 153 -0.93 -3.01 4.83
CA GLN A 153 -1.59 -3.77 5.89
C GLN A 153 -3.02 -4.06 5.45
N ARG A 154 -3.17 -5.12 4.65
CA ARG A 154 -4.48 -5.58 4.18
C ARG A 154 -5.26 -6.18 5.35
N PRO A 155 -6.53 -5.78 5.58
CA PRO A 155 -7.40 -6.46 6.52
C PRO A 155 -7.56 -7.94 6.15
N GLU A 156 -7.45 -8.85 7.13
CA GLU A 156 -7.64 -10.30 6.91
C GLU A 156 -9.09 -10.61 6.53
N SER A 157 -10.04 -9.89 7.13
CA SER A 157 -11.47 -9.99 6.83
C SER A 157 -12.20 -8.70 7.22
N TRP A 158 -13.47 -8.63 6.82
CA TRP A 158 -14.36 -7.52 7.12
C TRP A 158 -15.57 -8.01 7.90
N GLN A 159 -15.93 -7.31 8.97
CA GLN A 159 -17.09 -7.64 9.79
C GLN A 159 -17.98 -6.42 10.00
N GLU A 160 -19.29 -6.63 9.98
CA GLU A 160 -20.26 -5.61 10.38
C GLU A 160 -20.54 -5.70 11.87
N GLY A 161 -20.58 -4.55 12.53
CA GLY A 161 -20.98 -4.45 13.93
C GLY A 161 -21.41 -3.03 14.28
N GLU A 162 -21.34 -2.68 15.56
CA GLU A 162 -21.64 -1.33 16.04
C GLU A 162 -20.47 -0.78 16.84
N LEU A 163 -20.15 0.50 16.62
CA LEU A 163 -19.23 1.24 17.46
C LEU A 163 -19.91 2.55 17.88
N ASN A 164 -20.10 2.71 19.19
CA ASN A 164 -20.85 3.82 19.79
C ASN A 164 -22.29 3.97 19.25
N GLY A 165 -22.97 2.84 18.98
CA GLY A 165 -24.34 2.82 18.44
C GLY A 165 -24.45 3.20 16.96
N VAL A 166 -23.32 3.23 16.25
CA VAL A 166 -23.24 3.51 14.80
C VAL A 166 -22.84 2.24 14.08
N LYS A 167 -23.58 1.87 13.03
CA LYS A 167 -23.23 0.72 12.18
C LYS A 167 -21.82 0.92 11.61
N THR A 168 -20.96 -0.06 11.84
CA THR A 168 -19.53 0.03 11.56
C THR A 168 -19.04 -1.18 10.80
N TYR A 169 -18.31 -0.94 9.71
CA TYR A 169 -17.52 -1.96 9.04
C TYR A 169 -16.12 -2.01 9.67
N PHE A 170 -15.76 -3.14 10.26
CA PHE A 170 -14.47 -3.36 10.89
C PHE A 170 -13.56 -4.13 9.93
N GLY A 171 -12.44 -3.50 9.54
CA GLY A 171 -11.35 -4.20 8.88
C GLY A 171 -10.48 -4.86 9.93
N LEU A 172 -10.57 -6.19 10.05
CA LEU A 172 -9.78 -6.94 11.03
C LEU A 172 -8.31 -6.98 10.60
N PRO A 173 -7.38 -6.47 11.41
CA PRO A 173 -5.98 -6.39 11.02
C PRO A 173 -5.29 -7.77 11.07
N ASN A 174 -4.14 -7.91 10.39
CA ASN A 174 -3.25 -9.03 10.64
C ASN A 174 -2.53 -8.82 11.98
N MET A 175 -2.81 -9.70 12.93
CA MET A 175 -2.32 -9.60 14.30
C MET A 175 -0.88 -10.10 14.47
N ASP A 176 -0.29 -10.72 13.44
CA ASP A 176 1.15 -11.02 13.39
C ASP A 176 2.02 -9.73 13.42
N TYR A 177 1.43 -8.57 13.08
CA TYR A 177 2.08 -7.26 13.16
C TYR A 177 1.97 -6.62 14.55
N ALA A 178 1.18 -7.20 15.47
CA ALA A 178 0.99 -6.72 16.82
C ALA A 178 2.14 -7.17 17.73
N TYR A 179 3.40 -6.88 17.34
CA TYR A 179 4.57 -7.32 18.09
C TYR A 179 4.48 -6.91 19.56
N MET A 180 4.69 -7.87 20.46
CA MET A 180 4.65 -7.67 21.91
C MET A 180 5.84 -8.34 22.59
N TYR A 181 6.16 -7.86 23.79
CA TYR A 181 7.19 -8.45 24.64
C TYR A 181 6.76 -8.54 26.10
N ALA A 182 7.36 -9.45 26.85
CA ALA A 182 7.28 -9.50 28.31
C ALA A 182 8.67 -9.75 28.92
N HIS A 183 8.89 -9.23 30.13
CA HIS A 183 10.10 -9.52 30.90
C HIS A 183 9.78 -9.64 32.39
N THR A 184 10.28 -10.70 33.02
CA THR A 184 10.24 -10.85 34.47
C THR A 184 11.48 -11.57 34.99
N SER A 185 11.88 -11.24 36.21
CA SER A 185 12.98 -11.89 36.92
C SER A 185 12.46 -12.53 38.19
N VAL A 186 12.83 -13.78 38.41
CA VAL A 186 12.43 -14.55 39.60
C VAL A 186 13.63 -15.24 40.21
N LYS A 187 13.55 -15.46 41.53
CA LYS A 187 14.54 -16.27 42.24
C LYS A 187 13.99 -17.65 42.49
N LYS A 188 14.77 -18.65 42.09
CA LYS A 188 14.49 -20.07 42.29
C LYS A 188 14.28 -20.38 43.78
N SER A 189 15.09 -19.79 44.67
CA SER A 189 14.93 -19.97 46.13
C SER A 189 13.64 -19.37 46.71
N GLU A 190 12.98 -18.46 46.00
CA GLU A 190 11.80 -17.72 46.47
C GLU A 190 10.50 -18.20 45.80
N LEU A 191 10.55 -19.28 45.01
CA LEU A 191 9.41 -19.75 44.24
C LEU A 191 9.06 -21.21 44.63
N PRO A 192 7.83 -21.48 45.12
CA PRO A 192 7.37 -22.84 45.38
C PRO A 192 7.33 -23.70 44.11
N GLU A 193 7.64 -25.00 44.25
CA GLU A 193 7.52 -25.98 43.17
C GLU A 193 6.12 -25.95 42.53
N GLY A 194 6.06 -25.98 41.19
CA GLY A 194 4.80 -25.95 40.44
C GLY A 194 4.17 -24.57 40.25
N SER A 195 4.77 -23.50 40.79
CA SER A 195 4.25 -22.14 40.59
C SER A 195 4.50 -21.64 39.17
N PRO A 196 3.46 -21.14 38.46
CA PRO A 196 3.65 -20.58 37.14
C PRO A 196 4.36 -19.22 37.19
N ILE A 197 5.25 -18.97 36.23
CA ILE A 197 5.85 -17.66 36.02
C ILE A 197 4.89 -16.79 35.21
N ASN A 198 4.48 -15.65 35.78
CA ASN A 198 3.60 -14.71 35.09
C ASN A 198 4.39 -13.77 34.18
N LEU A 199 4.03 -13.76 32.90
CA LEU A 199 4.58 -12.85 31.88
C LEU A 199 3.54 -11.82 31.48
N GLU A 200 3.82 -10.55 31.78
CA GLU A 200 2.95 -9.42 31.42
C GLU A 200 3.38 -8.82 30.08
N PHE A 201 2.61 -9.12 29.04
CA PHE A 201 2.92 -8.68 27.68
C PHE A 201 2.53 -7.23 27.43
N LYS A 202 3.37 -6.54 26.65
CA LYS A 202 3.21 -5.14 26.25
C LYS A 202 3.41 -4.99 24.76
N ASN A 203 2.63 -4.09 24.16
CA ASN A 203 2.80 -3.72 22.75
C ASN A 203 4.17 -3.08 22.54
N LEU A 204 4.93 -3.57 21.56
CA LEU A 204 6.13 -2.91 21.06
C LEU A 204 5.78 -1.91 19.97
N VAL A 205 4.78 -2.20 19.14
CA VAL A 205 4.37 -1.30 18.05
C VAL A 205 3.40 -0.23 18.51
N THR A 206 3.36 0.88 17.79
CA THR A 206 2.33 1.91 17.97
C THR A 206 1.17 1.61 17.03
N VAL A 207 -0.06 1.73 17.52
CA VAL A 207 -1.26 1.39 16.72
C VAL A 207 -2.13 2.63 16.58
N LEU A 208 -2.58 2.92 15.35
CA LEU A 208 -3.62 3.92 15.11
C LEU A 208 -4.95 3.20 14.90
N ASP A 209 -5.91 3.38 15.81
CA ASP A 209 -7.30 2.92 15.67
C ASP A 209 -8.12 4.02 14.99
N ILE A 210 -8.30 3.91 13.67
CA ILE A 210 -8.84 4.95 12.81
C ILE A 210 -10.32 4.69 12.54
N THR A 211 -11.18 5.65 12.86
CA THR A 211 -12.60 5.66 12.50
C THR A 211 -12.84 6.66 11.39
N VAL A 212 -13.27 6.20 10.22
CA VAL A 212 -13.70 7.02 9.08
C VAL A 212 -15.21 7.11 9.11
N GLN A 213 -15.74 8.32 9.26
CA GLN A 213 -17.18 8.55 9.29
C GLN A 213 -17.72 8.66 7.86
N GLY A 214 -18.84 7.98 7.57
CA GLY A 214 -19.58 8.16 6.34
C GLY A 214 -20.05 9.61 6.14
N PRO A 215 -20.73 9.91 5.03
CA PRO A 215 -21.30 11.25 4.81
C PRO A 215 -22.26 11.67 5.93
N GLU A 216 -22.44 12.98 6.10
CA GLU A 216 -23.44 13.53 7.03
C GLU A 216 -24.87 13.12 6.64
N ASP A 217 -25.81 13.30 7.57
CA ASP A 217 -27.23 12.97 7.41
C ASP A 217 -27.81 13.45 6.06
N GLY A 218 -28.21 12.48 5.23
CA GLY A 218 -28.79 12.74 3.91
C GLY A 218 -27.78 12.87 2.76
N GLY A 219 -26.48 12.67 3.02
CA GLY A 219 -25.45 12.62 1.99
C GLY A 219 -25.43 11.31 1.19
N SER A 220 -25.00 11.39 -0.06
CA SER A 220 -24.87 10.24 -0.96
C SER A 220 -23.81 9.25 -0.47
N PRO A 221 -23.99 7.93 -0.65
CA PRO A 221 -23.01 6.93 -0.25
C PRO A 221 -21.62 7.19 -0.84
N ILE A 222 -20.58 6.91 -0.06
CA ILE A 222 -19.18 7.10 -0.48
C ILE A 222 -18.43 5.78 -0.33
N THR A 223 -17.85 5.31 -1.43
CA THR A 223 -17.00 4.11 -1.44
C THR A 223 -15.55 4.50 -1.14
N VAL A 224 -14.96 3.86 -0.13
CA VAL A 224 -13.58 4.07 0.31
C VAL A 224 -12.70 3.00 -0.32
N SER A 225 -11.66 3.39 -1.05
CA SER A 225 -10.76 2.43 -1.72
C SER A 225 -9.52 2.09 -0.90
N ASN A 226 -8.98 3.07 -0.17
CA ASN A 226 -7.73 2.94 0.57
C ASN A 226 -7.60 4.01 1.65
N ILE A 227 -6.93 3.68 2.76
CA ILE A 227 -6.52 4.63 3.81
C ILE A 227 -5.00 4.62 3.89
N ASN A 228 -4.37 5.79 3.73
CA ASN A 228 -2.94 5.96 3.89
C ASN A 228 -2.60 6.77 5.13
N ILE A 229 -1.50 6.43 5.77
CA ILE A 229 -0.91 7.19 6.88
C ILE A 229 0.46 7.63 6.39
N ASN A 230 0.67 8.93 6.23
CA ASN A 230 1.90 9.52 5.72
C ASN A 230 2.57 10.36 6.82
N ALA A 231 3.90 10.35 6.89
CA ALA A 231 4.63 11.36 7.65
C ALA A 231 4.90 12.60 6.77
N VAL A 232 4.53 13.79 7.25
CA VAL A 232 4.53 15.03 6.43
C VAL A 232 5.46 16.16 6.88
N ASP A 233 6.29 16.00 7.93
CA ASP A 233 7.27 17.03 8.34
C ASP A 233 8.50 16.43 9.07
N GLY A 234 9.68 17.02 8.84
CA GLY A 234 10.94 16.73 9.51
C GLY A 234 11.57 15.35 9.21
N ALA A 235 12.90 15.28 9.25
CA ALA A 235 13.80 14.12 9.13
C ALA A 235 13.14 12.73 8.94
N ASN A 236 13.36 12.09 7.78
CA ASN A 236 13.22 10.64 7.47
C ASN A 236 12.39 9.83 8.49
N VAL A 237 11.10 10.14 8.65
CA VAL A 237 10.23 9.42 9.58
C VAL A 237 9.96 8.02 9.02
N ILE A 238 10.29 7.01 9.80
CA ILE A 238 10.15 5.60 9.44
C ILE A 238 8.92 5.04 10.17
N LEU A 239 7.89 4.67 9.40
CA LEU A 239 6.64 4.08 9.87
C LEU A 239 6.58 2.56 9.64
N SER A 240 7.19 2.06 8.57
CA SER A 240 7.18 0.67 8.11
C SER A 240 8.59 0.14 7.87
N GLY A 241 8.76 -1.15 7.52
CA GLY A 241 9.99 -1.88 7.24
C GLY A 241 10.57 -2.64 8.45
N ASP A 242 11.84 -3.03 8.35
CA ASP A 242 12.54 -3.74 9.42
C ASP A 242 12.85 -2.83 10.62
N PHE A 243 12.69 -3.34 11.82
CA PHE A 243 13.09 -2.68 13.06
C PHE A 243 13.61 -3.70 14.05
N THR A 244 14.55 -3.30 14.91
CA THR A 244 15.18 -4.16 15.90
C THR A 244 14.91 -3.63 17.29
N CYS A 245 14.40 -4.48 18.18
CA CYS A 245 14.10 -4.14 19.56
C CYS A 245 15.02 -4.86 20.53
N ASN A 246 15.61 -4.12 21.47
CA ASN A 246 16.34 -4.65 22.60
C ASN A 246 15.39 -4.95 23.77
N ILE A 247 14.95 -6.19 23.89
CA ILE A 247 14.06 -6.61 24.97
C ILE A 247 14.81 -6.99 26.26
N ARG A 248 16.14 -7.15 26.19
CA ARG A 248 16.98 -7.41 27.38
C ARG A 248 17.20 -6.17 28.25
N GLY A 249 17.02 -4.98 27.68
CA GLY A 249 17.07 -3.71 28.41
C GLY A 249 15.82 -3.41 29.26
N ALA A 250 14.76 -4.20 29.13
CA ALA A 250 13.49 -3.94 29.80
C ALA A 250 13.53 -4.16 31.32
N GLY A 251 12.64 -3.47 32.04
CA GLY A 251 12.38 -3.69 33.46
C GLY A 251 11.37 -4.82 33.73
N ASP A 252 11.49 -5.44 34.91
CA ASP A 252 10.61 -6.54 35.35
C ASP A 252 9.15 -6.10 35.50
N ASN A 253 8.23 -6.67 34.70
CA ASN A 253 6.77 -6.45 34.76
C ASN A 253 6.36 -4.98 35.04
N THR A 254 7.06 -4.01 34.44
CA THR A 254 6.74 -2.59 34.62
C THR A 254 5.43 -2.22 33.93
N ASP A 255 4.70 -1.19 34.35
CA ASP A 255 3.49 -0.76 33.60
C ASP A 255 3.83 -0.06 32.27
N GLU A 256 5.03 0.50 32.15
CA GLU A 256 5.53 1.21 30.97
C GLU A 256 6.42 0.31 30.10
N VAL A 257 6.49 0.65 28.80
CA VAL A 257 7.42 0.03 27.86
C VAL A 257 8.81 0.59 28.10
N THR A 258 9.76 -0.32 28.24
CA THR A 258 11.18 -0.04 28.57
C THR A 258 12.13 -0.74 27.61
N ALA A 259 11.61 -1.50 26.65
CA ALA A 259 12.38 -2.00 25.52
C ALA A 259 12.61 -0.86 24.53
N GLU A 260 13.80 -0.80 23.93
CA GLU A 260 14.15 0.21 22.92
C GLU A 260 14.16 -0.43 21.53
N CYS A 261 13.45 0.18 20.58
CA CYS A 261 13.38 -0.24 19.20
C CYS A 261 13.97 0.81 18.26
N THR A 262 14.67 0.35 17.22
CA THR A 262 15.29 1.20 16.21
C THR A 262 15.03 0.66 14.81
N ALA A 263 14.92 1.55 13.82
CA ALA A 263 14.79 1.12 12.43
C ALA A 263 16.04 0.36 11.96
N ALA A 264 15.83 -0.70 11.20
CA ALA A 264 16.87 -1.59 10.66
C ALA A 264 16.64 -1.88 9.17
N GLY A 265 17.52 -2.64 8.52
CA GLY A 265 17.38 -2.98 7.10
C GLY A 265 17.76 -1.84 6.14
N ASN A 266 17.19 -1.83 4.94
CA ASN A 266 17.47 -0.81 3.94
C ASN A 266 16.77 0.51 4.33
N LEU A 267 17.57 1.55 4.60
CA LEU A 267 17.07 2.88 4.98
C LEU A 267 16.94 3.85 3.79
N ASP A 268 17.41 3.45 2.60
CA ASP A 268 17.26 4.22 1.36
C ASP A 268 15.87 4.05 0.72
N GLU A 269 15.05 3.20 1.34
CA GLU A 269 13.70 2.86 0.94
C GLU A 269 12.66 3.87 1.48
N VAL A 270 11.60 4.12 0.71
CA VAL A 270 10.48 4.94 1.18
C VAL A 270 9.72 4.17 2.26
N ARG A 271 9.88 4.61 3.52
CA ARG A 271 9.34 3.95 4.71
C ARG A 271 8.45 4.85 5.56
N ASN A 272 8.02 5.99 5.01
CA ASN A 272 7.25 7.02 5.69
C ASN A 272 5.73 6.89 5.51
N ARG A 273 5.26 5.69 5.14
CA ARG A 273 3.86 5.43 4.80
C ARG A 273 3.38 4.05 5.26
N ILE A 274 2.11 3.99 5.63
CA ILE A 274 1.28 2.77 5.71
C ILE A 274 0.08 2.93 4.77
N SER A 275 -0.36 1.83 4.15
CA SER A 275 -1.56 1.74 3.32
C SER A 275 -2.45 0.59 3.79
N ILE A 276 -3.75 0.86 3.94
CA ILE A 276 -4.78 -0.11 4.31
C ILE A 276 -5.84 -0.13 3.20
N PRO A 277 -5.76 -1.10 2.27
CA PRO A 277 -6.78 -1.29 1.23
C PRO A 277 -8.15 -1.57 1.85
N CYS A 278 -9.18 -0.88 1.36
CA CYS A 278 -10.57 -1.06 1.80
C CYS A 278 -11.36 -2.01 0.90
N PHE A 279 -10.69 -3.01 0.32
CA PHE A 279 -11.29 -4.02 -0.55
C PHE A 279 -11.68 -5.27 0.26
N ASN A 280 -12.92 -5.71 0.14
CA ASN A 280 -13.42 -6.95 0.70
C ASN A 280 -13.33 -8.06 -0.35
N ALA A 281 -12.44 -9.01 -0.08
CA ALA A 281 -12.18 -10.15 -0.96
C ALA A 281 -13.34 -11.14 -1.06
N GLU A 282 -14.18 -11.23 -0.01
CA GLU A 282 -15.30 -12.16 0.02
C GLU A 282 -16.44 -11.69 -0.89
N THR A 283 -16.69 -10.37 -0.91
CA THR A 283 -17.71 -9.77 -1.76
C THR A 283 -17.17 -9.28 -3.10
N ASN A 284 -15.85 -9.25 -3.27
CA ASN A 284 -15.15 -8.58 -4.37
C ASN A 284 -15.52 -7.10 -4.49
N GLU A 285 -15.71 -6.43 -3.35
CA GLU A 285 -16.13 -5.04 -3.31
C GLU A 285 -15.36 -4.13 -2.36
N PHE A 286 -15.16 -2.87 -2.75
CA PHE A 286 -14.71 -1.83 -1.82
C PHE A 286 -15.81 -1.47 -0.80
N ILE A 287 -15.41 -1.11 0.41
CA ILE A 287 -16.34 -0.72 1.47
C ILE A 287 -17.05 0.59 1.11
N THR A 288 -18.38 0.56 1.11
CA THR A 288 -19.24 1.73 0.87
C THR A 288 -19.92 2.17 2.15
N LEU A 289 -19.76 3.44 2.49
CA LEU A 289 -20.34 4.05 3.68
C LEU A 289 -21.56 4.89 3.30
N ASN A 290 -22.72 4.50 3.83
CA ASN A 290 -23.92 5.32 3.78
C ASN A 290 -23.89 6.43 4.85
N SER A 291 -24.83 7.37 4.74
CA SER A 291 -25.13 8.33 5.79
C SER A 291 -25.37 7.62 7.13
N GLY A 292 -24.66 8.03 8.17
CA GLY A 292 -24.78 7.42 9.51
C GLY A 292 -24.11 6.05 9.66
N GLU A 293 -23.29 5.62 8.69
CA GLU A 293 -22.39 4.46 8.82
C GLU A 293 -20.94 4.92 9.00
N GLN A 294 -20.07 4.02 9.44
CA GLN A 294 -18.63 4.30 9.56
C GLN A 294 -17.77 3.06 9.28
N LEU A 295 -16.47 3.30 9.13
CA LEU A 295 -15.43 2.29 8.90
C LEU A 295 -14.41 2.40 10.03
N ASN A 296 -13.96 1.26 10.58
CA ASN A 296 -12.85 1.21 11.53
C ASN A 296 -11.74 0.30 11.02
N VAL A 297 -10.50 0.81 11.04
CA VAL A 297 -9.29 0.06 10.68
C VAL A 297 -8.17 0.35 11.66
N LYS A 298 -7.16 -0.53 11.70
CA LYS A 298 -5.98 -0.38 12.56
C LYS A 298 -4.71 -0.38 11.73
N ALA A 299 -3.86 0.61 11.97
CA ALA A 299 -2.53 0.71 11.36
C ALA A 299 -1.45 0.48 12.41
N TYR A 300 -0.57 -0.48 12.18
CA TYR A 300 0.66 -0.66 12.96
C TYR A 300 1.76 0.22 12.38
N ILE A 301 2.48 0.92 13.25
CA ILE A 301 3.68 1.69 12.89
C ILE A 301 4.81 1.34 13.84
N ILE A 302 6.04 1.36 13.32
CA ILE A 302 7.26 1.23 14.10
C ILE A 302 7.27 2.32 15.18
N PRO A 303 7.61 1.98 16.44
CA PRO A 303 7.68 2.96 17.53
C PRO A 303 8.88 3.91 17.35
N ASP A 304 8.77 5.14 17.86
CA ASP A 304 9.79 6.19 17.73
C ASP A 304 10.52 6.37 19.07
N ASP A 305 11.49 5.49 19.34
CA ASP A 305 12.12 5.36 20.66
C ASP A 305 13.36 6.26 20.85
N ASP A 306 13.56 7.26 19.98
CA ASP A 306 14.62 8.26 20.12
C ASP A 306 14.52 8.96 21.50
N VAL A 307 15.67 9.36 22.05
CA VAL A 307 15.99 9.64 23.47
C VAL A 307 15.16 10.77 24.10
N SER A 308 14.27 11.41 23.35
CA SER A 308 13.27 12.36 23.85
C SER A 308 11.93 11.75 24.25
N HIS A 309 11.61 10.49 23.90
CA HIS A 309 10.34 9.77 24.20
C HIS A 309 9.06 10.56 23.84
N ILE A 310 9.24 11.56 22.99
CA ILE A 310 8.22 12.35 22.35
C ILE A 310 8.43 11.99 20.90
N ILE A 311 7.36 11.55 20.23
CA ILE A 311 7.27 11.76 18.79
C ILE A 311 7.44 13.27 18.63
N ASN A 312 8.69 13.74 18.42
CA ASN A 312 8.99 15.16 18.16
C ASN A 312 7.95 15.61 17.16
N PRO A 313 7.25 16.75 17.30
CA PRO A 313 6.00 17.08 16.58
C PRO A 313 5.99 16.77 15.07
N ARG A 314 5.89 15.48 14.72
CA ARG A 314 6.02 14.89 13.39
C ARG A 314 4.60 14.74 12.89
N GLN A 315 4.23 15.60 11.96
CA GLN A 315 2.88 15.64 11.46
C GLN A 315 2.57 14.30 10.76
N LEU A 316 1.71 13.46 11.35
CA LEU A 316 1.11 12.33 10.63
C LEU A 316 -0.10 12.86 9.89
N GLN A 317 -0.23 12.55 8.61
CA GLN A 317 -1.41 12.83 7.82
C GLN A 317 -2.11 11.52 7.49
N ILE A 318 -3.39 11.42 7.86
CA ILE A 318 -4.25 10.36 7.36
C ILE A 318 -4.90 10.84 6.07
N VAL A 319 -4.81 10.04 5.01
CA VAL A 319 -5.39 10.28 3.69
C VAL A 319 -6.40 9.18 3.38
N VAL A 320 -7.66 9.54 3.19
CA VAL A 320 -8.73 8.62 2.78
C VAL A 320 -8.96 8.77 1.28
N SER A 321 -8.70 7.72 0.54
CA SER A 321 -8.97 7.63 -0.90
C SER A 321 -10.39 7.11 -1.13
N ILE A 322 -11.14 7.82 -1.95
CA ILE A 322 -12.53 7.49 -2.27
C ILE A 322 -12.67 7.23 -3.76
N MET A 323 -13.62 6.39 -4.13
CA MET A 323 -14.04 6.24 -5.52
C MET A 323 -14.61 7.58 -6.00
N ASN A 324 -14.23 7.97 -7.21
CA ASN A 324 -14.86 9.09 -7.94
C ASN A 324 -14.82 10.45 -7.24
N GLY A 325 -13.78 10.73 -6.45
CA GLY A 325 -13.57 12.04 -5.84
C GLY A 325 -12.14 12.32 -5.41
N ALA A 326 -11.91 13.54 -4.93
CA ALA A 326 -10.62 13.92 -4.34
C ALA A 326 -10.41 13.21 -3.00
N VAL A 327 -9.16 12.84 -2.73
CA VAL A 327 -8.74 12.27 -1.44
C VAL A 327 -9.02 13.23 -0.29
N LYS A 328 -9.33 12.70 0.89
CA LYS A 328 -9.59 13.49 2.10
C LYS A 328 -8.41 13.41 3.05
N ARG A 329 -7.98 14.54 3.59
CA ARG A 329 -6.74 14.64 4.37
C ARG A 329 -6.99 15.17 5.75
N LYS A 330 -6.41 14.50 6.74
CA LYS A 330 -6.41 14.97 8.12
C LYS A 330 -5.02 14.91 8.70
N LEU A 331 -4.46 16.09 8.97
CA LEU A 331 -3.27 16.25 9.77
C LEU A 331 -3.59 15.95 11.23
N LEU A 332 -2.89 14.98 11.81
CA LEU A 332 -2.95 14.68 13.23
C LEU A 332 -2.00 15.61 13.98
N GLN A 333 -2.57 16.35 14.93
CA GLN A 333 -1.77 17.15 15.86
C GLN A 333 -1.13 16.21 16.90
N THR A 334 0.19 16.27 17.00
CA THR A 334 1.06 15.21 17.52
C THR A 334 1.06 14.98 19.02
N ALA A 335 0.49 15.90 19.81
CA ALA A 335 0.32 15.70 21.26
C ALA A 335 -0.59 14.50 21.63
N ASN A 336 -1.16 13.80 20.64
CA ASN A 336 -2.15 12.74 20.81
C ASN A 336 -1.68 11.34 20.37
N VAL A 337 -0.45 11.19 19.85
CA VAL A 337 0.09 9.86 19.48
C VAL A 337 1.16 9.48 20.50
N VAL A 338 0.85 8.48 21.32
CA VAL A 338 1.74 7.94 22.35
C VAL A 338 2.37 6.65 21.80
N PRO A 339 3.72 6.55 21.74
CA PRO A 339 4.41 5.33 21.34
C PRO A 339 3.97 4.11 22.14
N HIS A 340 3.99 2.94 21.51
CA HIS A 340 3.65 1.65 22.11
C HIS A 340 2.20 1.53 22.64
N LYS A 341 1.32 2.47 22.28
CA LYS A 341 -0.09 2.47 22.67
C LYS A 341 -1.00 2.39 21.45
N VAL A 342 -2.27 2.08 21.73
CA VAL A 342 -3.36 2.19 20.77
C VAL A 342 -3.92 3.62 20.81
N ASN A 343 -3.72 4.36 19.74
CA ASN A 343 -4.10 5.76 19.60
C ASN A 343 -5.36 5.87 18.77
N ARG A 344 -6.43 6.39 19.37
CA ARG A 344 -7.73 6.52 18.71
C ARG A 344 -7.78 7.77 17.86
N VAL A 345 -8.19 7.62 16.62
CA VAL A 345 -8.35 8.71 15.66
C VAL A 345 -9.74 8.66 15.06
N ILE A 346 -10.50 9.73 15.21
CA ILE A 346 -11.80 9.88 14.57
C ILE A 346 -11.64 10.95 13.50
N LEU A 347 -11.90 10.57 12.24
CA LEU A 347 -11.86 11.48 11.11
C LEU A 347 -13.21 12.18 10.92
N PRO A 348 -13.25 13.37 10.31
CA PRO A 348 -14.51 14.03 9.97
C PRO A 348 -15.38 13.20 9.01
N HIS A 349 -16.65 13.57 8.87
CA HIS A 349 -17.54 12.98 7.86
C HIS A 349 -16.97 13.13 6.45
N LEU A 350 -17.04 12.06 5.66
CA LEU A 350 -16.63 12.08 4.27
C LEU A 350 -17.51 13.03 3.45
N THR A 351 -16.90 13.69 2.47
CA THR A 351 -17.58 14.56 1.52
C THR A 351 -17.31 14.07 0.09
N SER A 352 -18.28 14.19 -0.81
CA SER A 352 -18.05 13.86 -2.23
C SER A 352 -17.35 14.99 -2.99
N GLY A 353 -16.87 14.69 -4.20
CA GLY A 353 -16.33 15.69 -5.15
C GLY A 353 -14.86 16.09 -4.94
N GLY A 354 -14.44 17.07 -5.75
CA GLY A 354 -13.05 17.55 -5.87
C GLY A 354 -12.26 16.84 -6.98
N THR A 355 -11.27 17.53 -7.55
CA THR A 355 -10.38 16.99 -8.59
C THR A 355 -9.28 16.13 -7.96
N ASN A 356 -9.05 14.94 -8.51
CA ASN A 356 -8.05 14.02 -7.99
C ASN A 356 -6.63 14.32 -8.54
N PHE A 357 -5.83 15.07 -7.77
CA PHE A 357 -4.40 15.30 -8.01
C PHE A 357 -3.54 14.27 -7.27
N TRP A 358 -3.70 13.00 -7.63
CA TRP A 358 -3.14 11.89 -6.87
C TRP A 358 -1.60 11.83 -6.92
N MET A 359 -0.95 12.22 -8.02
CA MET A 359 0.52 12.18 -8.10
C MET A 359 1.18 13.18 -7.14
N SER A 360 0.44 14.19 -6.70
CA SER A 360 0.90 15.19 -5.73
C SER A 360 1.21 14.63 -4.35
N ASP A 361 0.78 13.40 -4.06
CA ASP A 361 1.05 12.71 -2.80
C ASP A 361 2.26 11.77 -2.86
N LEU A 362 2.80 11.59 -4.05
CA LEU A 362 3.92 10.71 -4.30
C LEU A 362 5.25 11.45 -4.08
N ASN A 363 6.27 10.71 -3.65
CA ASN A 363 7.61 11.25 -3.52
C ASN A 363 8.13 11.67 -4.92
N PRO A 364 8.57 12.93 -5.11
CA PRO A 364 9.10 13.41 -6.40
C PRO A 364 10.33 12.64 -6.88
N ASN A 365 11.03 11.90 -6.01
CA ASN A 365 12.20 11.08 -6.37
C ASN A 365 11.84 9.68 -6.87
N ILE A 366 10.56 9.30 -6.95
CA ILE A 366 10.13 8.03 -7.57
C ILE A 366 10.52 8.03 -9.04
N TYR A 367 11.16 6.96 -9.52
CA TYR A 367 11.50 6.83 -10.94
C TYR A 367 10.22 6.76 -11.79
N VAL A 368 10.19 7.42 -12.93
CA VAL A 368 8.98 7.47 -13.78
C VAL A 368 8.54 6.09 -14.28
N THR A 369 9.47 5.14 -14.39
CA THR A 369 9.21 3.75 -14.76
C THR A 369 8.55 2.92 -13.65
N GLU A 370 8.54 3.41 -12.41
CA GLU A 370 7.90 2.76 -11.25
C GLU A 370 6.45 3.21 -11.06
N LEU A 371 5.99 4.22 -11.81
CA LEU A 371 4.64 4.74 -11.70
C LEU A 371 3.63 3.81 -12.37
N SER A 372 2.45 3.68 -11.75
CA SER A 372 1.27 3.02 -12.32
C SER A 372 0.30 4.09 -12.80
N LEU A 373 0.15 4.24 -14.13
CA LEU A 373 -0.66 5.28 -14.75
C LEU A 373 -1.93 4.67 -15.37
N PRO A 374 -3.13 5.08 -14.92
CA PRO A 374 -4.36 4.76 -15.64
C PRO A 374 -4.36 5.46 -17.00
N GLY A 375 -4.66 4.70 -18.05
CA GLY A 375 -4.64 5.13 -19.43
C GLY A 375 -5.95 4.89 -20.16
N SER A 376 -6.28 5.78 -21.08
CA SER A 376 -7.43 5.60 -21.98
C SER A 376 -6.99 5.08 -23.35
N LYS A 377 -7.46 3.88 -23.73
CA LYS A 377 -7.19 3.33 -25.06
C LYS A 377 -7.89 4.18 -26.12
N MET A 378 -7.15 4.58 -27.15
CA MET A 378 -7.67 5.33 -28.30
C MET A 378 -8.58 6.49 -27.87
N SER A 379 -8.01 7.42 -27.11
CA SER A 379 -8.68 8.32 -26.16
C SER A 379 -9.79 9.22 -26.73
N LEU A 380 -9.91 9.31 -28.05
CA LEU A 380 -10.87 10.16 -28.77
C LEU A 380 -11.88 9.38 -29.61
N LEU A 381 -11.84 8.04 -29.61
CA LEU A 381 -12.85 7.21 -30.30
C LEU A 381 -14.13 7.15 -29.47
N THR A 382 -14.87 8.26 -29.52
CA THR A 382 -16.16 8.45 -28.87
C THR A 382 -17.27 8.50 -29.92
N ALA A 383 -18.50 8.18 -29.51
CA ALA A 383 -19.68 8.36 -30.35
C ALA A 383 -19.85 9.84 -30.78
N ALA A 384 -19.54 10.79 -29.89
CA ALA A 384 -19.60 12.22 -30.18
C ALA A 384 -18.62 12.66 -31.27
N ASN A 385 -17.47 11.98 -31.37
CA ASN A 385 -16.49 12.19 -32.44
C ASN A 385 -16.76 11.32 -33.68
N GLY A 386 -17.88 10.57 -33.71
CA GLY A 386 -18.30 9.77 -34.86
C GLY A 386 -17.64 8.40 -34.96
N ALA A 387 -17.16 7.83 -33.85
CA ALA A 387 -16.52 6.50 -33.85
C ALA A 387 -17.51 5.38 -34.19
N ASN A 388 -17.05 4.39 -34.97
CA ASN A 388 -17.84 3.20 -35.30
C ASN A 388 -17.77 2.20 -34.15
N ILE A 389 -16.55 1.97 -33.66
CA ILE A 389 -16.27 1.26 -32.41
C ILE A 389 -15.96 2.32 -31.35
N VAL A 390 -16.79 2.38 -30.32
CA VAL A 390 -16.65 3.34 -29.23
C VAL A 390 -15.74 2.76 -28.16
N TYR A 391 -14.56 3.34 -27.99
CA TYR A 391 -13.61 2.96 -26.94
C TYR A 391 -13.70 3.85 -25.73
N GLN A 392 -14.18 5.10 -25.88
CA GLN A 392 -14.31 6.08 -24.81
C GLN A 392 -15.64 6.81 -24.94
N THR A 393 -16.19 7.33 -23.84
CA THR A 393 -17.39 8.18 -23.89
C THR A 393 -17.10 9.63 -23.53
N GLN A 394 -16.00 9.88 -22.83
CA GLN A 394 -15.70 11.18 -22.24
C GLN A 394 -14.62 11.96 -23.00
N SER A 395 -14.60 13.28 -22.80
CA SER A 395 -13.58 14.18 -23.33
C SER A 395 -12.22 13.98 -22.63
N ILE A 396 -11.13 14.53 -23.20
CA ILE A 396 -9.80 14.51 -22.57
C ILE A 396 -9.86 15.16 -21.18
N ALA A 397 -10.55 16.30 -21.04
CA ALA A 397 -10.68 17.00 -19.77
C ALA A 397 -11.36 16.14 -18.69
N GLN A 398 -12.47 15.48 -19.03
CA GLN A 398 -13.17 14.62 -18.07
C GLN A 398 -12.34 13.38 -17.71
N GLN A 399 -11.64 12.76 -18.67
CA GLN A 399 -10.74 11.64 -18.39
C GLN A 399 -9.62 12.06 -17.39
N LEU A 400 -9.06 13.26 -17.55
CA LEU A 400 -8.08 13.83 -16.60
C LEU A 400 -8.68 14.03 -15.20
N GLU A 401 -9.88 14.59 -15.12
CA GLU A 401 -10.61 14.76 -13.85
C GLU A 401 -10.89 13.42 -13.17
N ASP A 402 -11.17 12.38 -13.95
CA ASP A 402 -11.44 11.01 -13.48
C ASP A 402 -10.15 10.28 -13.04
N GLY A 403 -8.97 10.84 -13.31
CA GLY A 403 -7.67 10.36 -12.84
C GLY A 403 -6.79 9.70 -13.90
N VAL A 404 -7.25 9.66 -15.16
CA VAL A 404 -6.43 9.20 -16.30
C VAL A 404 -5.24 10.14 -16.48
N ARG A 405 -4.06 9.56 -16.73
CA ARG A 405 -2.81 10.29 -16.99
C ARG A 405 -2.08 9.78 -18.23
N ALA A 406 -2.56 8.71 -18.87
CA ALA A 406 -1.99 8.19 -20.11
C ALA A 406 -3.03 8.18 -21.26
N PHE A 407 -2.64 8.64 -22.45
CA PHE A 407 -3.53 8.79 -23.59
C PHE A 407 -2.94 8.15 -24.85
N ILE A 408 -3.76 7.47 -25.65
CA ILE A 408 -3.38 7.01 -26.99
C ILE A 408 -4.10 7.87 -28.03
N PHE A 409 -3.32 8.62 -28.81
CA PHE A 409 -3.81 9.46 -29.89
C PHE A 409 -3.48 8.86 -31.24
N GLN A 410 -4.53 8.43 -31.95
CA GLN A 410 -4.43 8.08 -33.36
C GLN A 410 -4.44 9.35 -34.20
N THR A 411 -3.50 9.44 -35.14
CA THR A 411 -3.31 10.65 -35.94
C THR A 411 -3.17 10.37 -37.43
N GLU A 412 -3.43 11.41 -38.20
CA GLU A 412 -3.08 11.49 -39.61
C GLU A 412 -2.30 12.76 -39.94
N ARG A 413 -1.57 12.69 -41.06
CA ARG A 413 -0.89 13.86 -41.64
C ARG A 413 -1.76 14.48 -42.72
N ARG A 414 -1.98 15.79 -42.68
CA ARG A 414 -2.59 16.56 -43.76
C ARG A 414 -1.54 17.00 -44.80
N PHE A 415 -1.99 17.42 -45.99
CA PHE A 415 -1.09 17.87 -47.07
C PHE A 415 -0.22 19.08 -46.70
N ASN A 416 -0.70 19.94 -45.79
CA ASN A 416 0.03 21.08 -45.23
C ASN A 416 0.99 20.68 -44.08
N ASN A 417 1.25 19.39 -43.88
CA ASN A 417 2.04 18.80 -42.80
C ASN A 417 1.42 18.89 -41.40
N GLU A 418 0.18 19.38 -41.25
CA GLU A 418 -0.50 19.40 -39.96
C GLU A 418 -0.82 17.96 -39.50
N ILE A 419 -0.55 17.66 -38.23
CA ILE A 419 -0.92 16.40 -37.60
C ILE A 419 -2.27 16.57 -36.91
N ARG A 420 -3.26 15.81 -37.34
CA ARG A 420 -4.63 15.84 -36.78
C ARG A 420 -4.99 14.53 -36.11
N LEU A 421 -5.84 14.61 -35.10
CA LEU A 421 -6.42 13.45 -34.44
C LEU A 421 -7.42 12.80 -35.38
N THR A 422 -7.55 11.48 -35.34
CA THR A 422 -8.44 10.73 -36.23
C THR A 422 -9.42 9.85 -35.49
N VAL A 423 -10.60 9.67 -36.08
CA VAL A 423 -11.60 8.68 -35.69
C VAL A 423 -12.05 7.93 -36.94
N ASN A 424 -12.03 6.60 -36.90
CA ASN A 424 -12.30 5.72 -38.06
C ASN A 424 -11.52 6.10 -39.33
N GLY A 425 -10.26 6.54 -39.19
CA GLY A 425 -9.44 6.98 -40.32
C GLY A 425 -9.84 8.34 -40.92
N ASN A 426 -10.72 9.10 -40.26
CA ASN A 426 -11.07 10.46 -40.65
C ASN A 426 -10.52 11.45 -39.63
N ALA A 427 -9.76 12.46 -40.09
CA ALA A 427 -9.33 13.54 -39.22
C ALA A 427 -10.49 14.37 -38.67
N LEU A 428 -10.41 14.62 -37.37
CA LEU A 428 -11.22 15.57 -36.63
C LEU A 428 -10.80 17.00 -36.95
N ASP A 429 -11.64 17.97 -36.55
CA ASP A 429 -11.22 19.38 -36.46
C ASP A 429 -10.48 19.67 -35.16
N LEU A 430 -9.45 18.86 -34.90
CA LEU A 430 -8.60 18.94 -33.72
C LEU A 430 -7.18 18.52 -34.12
N THR A 431 -6.20 19.38 -33.88
CA THR A 431 -4.78 19.07 -34.14
C THR A 431 -4.14 18.38 -32.94
N LEU A 432 -3.03 17.66 -33.17
CA LEU A 432 -2.26 17.06 -32.07
C LEU A 432 -1.79 18.13 -31.07
N ALA A 433 -1.39 19.30 -31.57
CA ALA A 433 -1.00 20.42 -30.72
C ALA A 433 -2.17 20.89 -29.84
N ASP A 434 -3.40 20.96 -30.37
CA ASP A 434 -4.58 21.36 -29.59
C ASP A 434 -4.88 20.35 -28.48
N ALA A 435 -4.82 19.04 -28.77
CA ALA A 435 -5.05 17.99 -27.78
C ALA A 435 -3.96 17.99 -26.69
N LEU A 436 -2.69 18.15 -27.05
CA LEU A 436 -1.59 18.35 -26.09
C LEU A 436 -1.81 19.64 -25.26
N GLY A 437 -2.34 20.68 -25.88
CA GLY A 437 -2.71 21.94 -25.23
C GLY A 437 -3.74 21.77 -24.12
N GLN A 438 -4.77 20.93 -24.35
CA GLN A 438 -5.79 20.61 -23.33
C GLN A 438 -5.20 19.88 -22.12
N ILE A 439 -4.32 18.91 -22.35
CA ILE A 439 -3.59 18.23 -21.26
C ILE A 439 -2.71 19.23 -20.51
N ALA A 440 -2.02 20.11 -21.24
CA ALA A 440 -1.15 21.11 -20.65
C ALA A 440 -1.92 22.18 -19.82
N ASP A 441 -3.16 22.52 -20.17
CA ASP A 441 -4.03 23.39 -19.35
C ASP A 441 -4.33 22.77 -17.99
N PHE A 442 -4.62 21.47 -17.98
CA PHE A 442 -4.82 20.72 -16.74
C PHE A 442 -3.55 20.73 -15.89
N LEU A 443 -2.39 20.45 -16.48
CA LEU A 443 -1.11 20.46 -15.78
C LEU A 443 -0.70 21.85 -15.27
N GLU A 444 -1.06 22.92 -15.99
CA GLU A 444 -0.93 24.31 -15.53
C GLU A 444 -1.81 24.62 -14.33
N THR A 445 -3.05 24.14 -14.36
CA THR A 445 -3.96 24.23 -13.23
C THR A 445 -3.40 23.50 -12.02
N CYS A 446 -2.81 22.31 -12.20
CA CYS A 446 -2.14 21.58 -11.14
C CYS A 446 -0.98 22.40 -10.55
N GLU A 447 -0.06 22.88 -11.38
CA GLU A 447 1.10 23.66 -10.94
C GLU A 447 0.68 24.91 -10.16
N THR A 448 -0.34 25.62 -10.64
CA THR A 448 -0.89 26.81 -9.98
C THR A 448 -1.47 26.51 -8.59
N ASN A 449 -1.94 25.29 -8.36
CA ASN A 449 -2.43 24.80 -7.06
C ASN A 449 -1.33 24.10 -6.24
N GLU A 450 -0.06 24.27 -6.61
CA GLU A 450 1.10 23.63 -5.97
C GLU A 450 1.00 22.10 -6.00
N LYS A 451 0.46 21.56 -7.10
CA LYS A 451 0.27 20.13 -7.34
C LYS A 451 1.21 19.63 -8.43
N GLN A 452 1.95 18.57 -8.15
CA GLN A 452 2.77 17.87 -9.14
C GLN A 452 1.93 16.80 -9.84
N GLU A 453 1.75 16.92 -11.14
CA GLU A 453 1.10 15.90 -11.97
C GLU A 453 1.90 15.77 -13.26
N THR A 454 1.84 14.63 -13.94
CA THR A 454 2.44 14.45 -15.26
C THR A 454 1.49 13.66 -16.14
N ALA A 455 1.60 13.83 -17.46
CA ALA A 455 0.83 13.05 -18.41
C ALA A 455 1.73 12.33 -19.41
N PHE A 456 1.26 11.19 -19.90
CA PHE A 456 1.91 10.40 -20.93
C PHE A 456 1.02 10.36 -22.18
N VAL A 457 1.58 10.62 -23.35
CA VAL A 457 0.84 10.57 -24.62
C VAL A 457 1.57 9.65 -25.60
N LEU A 458 0.93 8.54 -25.95
CA LEU A 458 1.33 7.67 -27.04
C LEU A 458 0.66 8.14 -28.33
N VAL A 459 1.46 8.54 -29.31
CA VAL A 459 0.99 8.95 -30.64
C VAL A 459 1.21 7.82 -31.64
N THR A 460 0.16 7.44 -32.35
CA THR A 460 0.20 6.38 -33.37
C THR A 460 -0.25 6.90 -34.73
N TYR A 461 0.33 6.31 -35.78
CA TYR A 461 -0.09 6.53 -37.15
C TYR A 461 -1.34 5.72 -37.45
N ASN A 462 -2.32 6.34 -38.11
CA ASN A 462 -3.52 5.65 -38.59
C ASN A 462 -3.65 5.74 -40.11
N ALA A 463 -3.61 6.96 -40.65
CA ALA A 463 -3.75 7.22 -42.08
C ALA A 463 -3.14 8.59 -42.45
N GLY A 464 -3.33 9.06 -43.69
CA GLY A 464 -3.08 10.45 -44.06
C GLY A 464 -2.43 10.64 -45.43
N ALA A 465 -2.12 11.90 -45.73
CA ALA A 465 -1.51 12.30 -46.99
C ALA A 465 0.00 11.99 -47.03
N GLY A 466 0.47 11.36 -48.10
CA GLY A 466 1.90 11.07 -48.30
C GLY A 466 2.34 9.76 -47.63
N SER A 467 3.65 9.59 -47.49
CA SER A 467 4.23 8.37 -46.88
C SER A 467 4.25 8.44 -45.35
N GLU A 468 4.30 7.26 -44.71
CA GLU A 468 4.51 7.14 -43.26
C GLU A 468 5.77 7.87 -42.77
N ALA A 469 6.84 7.88 -43.59
CA ALA A 469 8.06 8.63 -43.29
C ALA A 469 7.85 10.15 -43.24
N GLN A 470 6.92 10.67 -44.07
CA GLN A 470 6.52 12.08 -44.03
C GLN A 470 5.62 12.36 -42.82
N TRP A 471 4.77 11.42 -42.41
CA TRP A 471 4.02 11.53 -41.15
C TRP A 471 4.96 11.60 -39.96
N PHE A 472 5.94 10.69 -39.87
CA PHE A 472 6.86 10.65 -38.74
C PHE A 472 7.69 11.93 -38.64
N LYS A 473 8.14 12.46 -39.79
CA LYS A 473 8.83 13.75 -39.85
C LYS A 473 7.93 14.91 -39.39
N ALA A 474 6.70 14.98 -39.88
CA ALA A 474 5.76 16.02 -39.49
C ALA A 474 5.36 15.93 -38.01
N LEU A 475 5.27 14.72 -37.45
CA LEU A 475 5.11 14.49 -36.02
C LEU A 475 6.29 15.07 -35.24
N GLN A 476 7.54 14.77 -35.62
CA GLN A 476 8.72 15.35 -34.96
C GLN A 476 8.74 16.88 -35.06
N GLU A 477 8.39 17.46 -36.21
CA GLU A 477 8.24 18.91 -36.37
C GLU A 477 7.17 19.48 -35.43
N THR A 478 6.01 18.82 -35.30
CA THR A 478 4.93 19.21 -34.37
C THR A 478 5.41 19.17 -32.91
N ILE A 479 6.05 18.09 -32.48
CA ILE A 479 6.54 17.95 -31.10
C ILE A 479 7.65 18.95 -30.79
N ASN A 480 8.58 19.22 -31.71
CA ASN A 480 9.61 20.25 -31.52
C ASN A 480 8.99 21.65 -31.38
N ASN A 481 7.99 21.98 -32.20
CA ASN A 481 7.28 23.25 -32.08
C ASN A 481 6.58 23.38 -30.72
N CYS A 482 5.88 22.32 -30.28
CA CYS A 482 5.27 22.29 -28.96
C CYS A 482 6.31 22.41 -27.83
N ALA A 483 7.44 21.69 -27.91
CA ALA A 483 8.50 21.73 -26.90
C ALA A 483 9.26 23.07 -26.84
N SER A 484 9.27 23.84 -27.93
CA SER A 484 9.82 25.20 -27.96
C SER A 484 8.91 26.25 -27.31
N ASN A 485 7.66 25.90 -27.02
CA ASN A 485 6.67 26.78 -26.42
C ASN A 485 6.21 26.20 -25.07
N SER A 486 6.56 26.86 -23.98
CA SER A 486 6.27 26.41 -22.60
C SER A 486 4.79 26.14 -22.34
N ARG A 487 3.87 26.72 -23.11
CA ARG A 487 2.42 26.48 -23.01
C ARG A 487 2.05 25.01 -23.16
N TYR A 488 2.76 24.25 -24.00
CA TYR A 488 2.45 22.84 -24.23
C TYR A 488 3.11 21.89 -23.22
N ARG A 489 4.02 22.42 -22.38
CA ARG A 489 4.63 21.68 -21.27
C ARG A 489 5.26 20.34 -21.68
N ILE A 490 5.78 20.22 -22.91
CA ILE A 490 6.45 18.99 -23.34
C ILE A 490 7.74 18.80 -22.54
N PHE A 491 7.95 17.61 -21.98
CA PHE A 491 9.21 17.27 -21.34
C PHE A 491 10.33 17.22 -22.37
N ASN A 492 11.29 18.14 -22.28
CA ASN A 492 12.43 18.27 -23.19
C ASN A 492 13.79 18.07 -22.50
N GLY A 493 13.78 17.50 -21.29
CA GLY A 493 14.98 17.16 -20.55
C GLY A 493 15.65 15.88 -21.05
N THR A 494 16.56 15.33 -20.24
CA THR A 494 17.13 14.01 -20.51
C THR A 494 16.20 12.95 -19.94
N MET A 495 15.68 12.07 -20.80
CA MET A 495 14.96 10.88 -20.37
C MET A 495 15.92 9.71 -20.20
N SER A 496 15.93 9.09 -19.02
CA SER A 496 16.85 8.02 -18.63
C SER A 496 16.23 7.16 -17.52
N PRO A 497 16.81 5.99 -17.20
CA PRO A 497 16.39 5.19 -16.05
C PRO A 497 16.45 5.91 -14.70
N SER A 498 17.22 7.00 -14.58
CA SER A 498 17.28 7.82 -13.36
C SER A 498 16.27 8.98 -13.33
N THR A 499 15.44 9.15 -14.38
CA THR A 499 14.45 10.23 -14.44
C THR A 499 13.33 9.99 -13.44
N THR A 500 13.00 11.00 -12.63
CA THR A 500 12.01 10.89 -11.56
C THR A 500 10.73 11.67 -11.85
N LEU A 501 9.68 11.43 -11.06
CA LEU A 501 8.41 12.17 -11.09
C LEU A 501 8.63 13.69 -11.00
N GLY A 502 9.55 14.14 -10.13
CA GLY A 502 9.91 15.54 -9.96
C GLY A 502 10.56 16.15 -11.21
N ASP A 503 11.36 15.37 -11.97
CA ASP A 503 11.97 15.86 -13.21
C ASP A 503 10.90 16.17 -14.29
N VAL A 504 9.84 15.36 -14.31
CA VAL A 504 8.73 15.42 -15.27
C VAL A 504 7.50 16.14 -14.73
N ALA A 505 7.56 16.69 -13.51
CA ALA A 505 6.43 17.36 -12.89
C ALA A 505 5.89 18.49 -13.77
N ASN A 506 4.56 18.50 -13.91
CA ASN A 506 3.74 19.43 -14.69
C ASN A 506 4.12 19.47 -16.18
N LYS A 507 4.63 18.35 -16.71
CA LYS A 507 5.01 18.16 -18.11
C LYS A 507 4.32 16.97 -18.75
N ILE A 508 4.35 16.93 -20.08
CA ILE A 508 3.84 15.84 -20.91
C ILE A 508 5.02 15.06 -21.47
N ILE A 509 5.05 13.76 -21.20
CA ILE A 509 5.95 12.79 -21.81
C ILE A 509 5.28 12.29 -23.09
N VAL A 510 5.95 12.46 -24.24
CA VAL A 510 5.44 12.00 -25.53
C VAL A 510 6.19 10.74 -25.96
N LYS A 511 5.46 9.77 -26.50
CA LYS A 511 6.00 8.56 -27.15
C LYS A 511 5.35 8.39 -28.52
N ALA A 512 6.09 7.86 -29.48
CA ALA A 512 5.55 7.46 -30.78
C ALA A 512 5.95 6.02 -31.15
N ASN A 513 5.00 5.26 -31.70
CA ASN A 513 5.31 4.00 -32.36
C ASN A 513 5.67 4.24 -33.82
N TYR A 514 6.59 3.44 -34.35
CA TYR A 514 6.81 3.28 -35.78
C TYR A 514 6.70 1.81 -36.16
N ASN A 515 6.31 1.53 -37.40
CA ASN A 515 5.96 0.17 -37.83
C ASN A 515 7.00 -0.44 -38.78
N SER A 516 8.01 0.34 -39.20
CA SER A 516 9.09 -0.15 -40.05
C SER A 516 10.30 0.78 -40.03
N ASN A 517 11.47 0.28 -40.41
CA ASN A 517 12.67 1.10 -40.65
C ASN A 517 12.44 2.16 -41.74
N GLY A 518 11.55 1.91 -42.70
CA GLY A 518 11.19 2.87 -43.74
C GLY A 518 10.48 4.11 -43.19
N MET A 519 9.61 3.92 -42.19
CA MET A 519 8.88 4.99 -41.53
C MET A 519 9.80 5.97 -40.79
N ILE A 520 10.93 5.51 -40.27
CA ILE A 520 11.92 6.38 -39.61
C ILE A 520 13.09 6.77 -40.52
N ALA A 521 13.05 6.44 -41.81
CA ALA A 521 14.18 6.67 -42.72
C ALA A 521 14.61 8.15 -42.76
N SER A 522 13.64 9.06 -42.80
CA SER A 522 13.85 10.52 -42.77
C SER A 522 13.67 11.17 -41.39
N ALA A 523 13.58 10.38 -40.32
CA ALA A 523 13.45 10.91 -38.96
C ALA A 523 14.70 11.71 -38.57
N GLY A 524 14.47 12.86 -37.94
CA GLY A 524 15.46 13.66 -37.21
C GLY A 524 15.31 13.43 -35.71
N THR A 525 15.40 14.50 -34.92
CA THR A 525 15.27 14.46 -33.46
C THR A 525 14.02 15.20 -32.98
N ALA A 526 13.34 14.69 -31.95
CA ALA A 526 12.30 15.41 -31.20
C ALA A 526 12.23 14.86 -29.76
N PRO A 527 11.90 15.67 -28.73
CA PRO A 527 11.85 15.24 -27.33
C PRO A 527 10.69 14.28 -27.05
N MET A 528 10.81 13.05 -27.53
CA MET A 528 9.86 11.97 -27.39
C MET A 528 10.55 10.60 -27.41
N LEU A 529 9.86 9.61 -26.87
CA LEU A 529 10.28 8.21 -26.87
C LEU A 529 9.86 7.51 -28.17
N HIS A 530 10.64 6.53 -28.62
CA HIS A 530 10.29 5.75 -29.82
C HIS A 530 10.46 4.25 -29.62
N THR A 531 9.53 3.47 -30.17
CA THR A 531 9.59 2.01 -30.23
C THR A 531 9.10 1.50 -31.58
N LEU A 532 9.70 0.40 -32.05
CA LEU A 532 9.16 -0.38 -33.15
C LEU A 532 7.93 -1.16 -32.66
N TRP A 533 6.83 -1.10 -33.39
CA TRP A 533 5.62 -1.89 -33.14
C TRP A 533 5.28 -2.70 -34.40
N GLU A 534 5.50 -4.01 -34.34
CA GLU A 534 5.21 -4.94 -35.44
C GLU A 534 4.15 -5.98 -35.08
N THR A 535 4.00 -6.28 -33.79
CA THR A 535 3.06 -7.27 -33.26
C THR A 535 2.54 -6.81 -31.90
N ALA A 536 1.47 -7.43 -31.45
CA ALA A 536 0.77 -7.05 -30.24
C ALA A 536 1.54 -7.39 -28.94
N TYR A 537 2.45 -8.37 -28.96
CA TYR A 537 3.29 -8.74 -27.83
C TYR A 537 4.65 -9.28 -28.32
N VAL A 538 5.73 -8.86 -27.65
CA VAL A 538 7.09 -9.36 -27.89
C VAL A 538 7.68 -9.81 -26.57
N ASP A 539 8.08 -11.07 -26.49
CA ASP A 539 8.71 -11.63 -25.30
C ASP A 539 10.00 -10.85 -24.94
N GLY A 540 10.12 -10.43 -23.68
CA GLY A 540 11.21 -9.57 -23.21
C GLY A 540 11.19 -8.12 -23.70
N GLY A 541 10.19 -7.71 -24.49
CA GLY A 541 10.01 -6.34 -24.96
C GLY A 541 10.93 -5.90 -26.11
N VAL A 542 10.88 -4.61 -26.43
CA VAL A 542 11.61 -3.99 -27.56
C VAL A 542 12.48 -2.82 -27.09
N PRO A 543 13.58 -2.46 -27.77
CA PRO A 543 14.36 -1.30 -27.41
C PRO A 543 13.56 -0.01 -27.57
N MET A 544 13.56 0.82 -26.53
CA MET A 544 12.98 2.16 -26.54
C MET A 544 14.09 3.21 -26.54
N THR A 545 13.99 4.15 -27.46
CA THR A 545 14.98 5.23 -27.68
C THR A 545 14.40 6.58 -27.25
N TRP A 546 15.27 7.57 -27.02
CA TRP A 546 14.90 8.95 -26.68
C TRP A 546 15.50 9.89 -27.73
N ASN A 547 14.76 10.94 -28.10
CA ASN A 547 15.13 11.96 -29.08
C ASN A 547 15.26 11.49 -30.54
N ASP A 548 16.11 10.51 -30.82
CA ASP A 548 16.36 9.96 -32.16
C ASP A 548 15.95 8.49 -32.18
N PRO A 549 15.03 8.05 -33.08
CA PRO A 549 14.58 6.66 -33.15
C PRO A 549 15.70 5.66 -33.52
N LYS A 550 16.85 6.16 -34.00
CA LYS A 550 18.03 5.37 -34.39
C LYS A 550 19.15 5.42 -33.35
N SER A 551 18.93 6.09 -32.22
CA SER A 551 19.90 6.15 -31.13
C SER A 551 19.99 4.83 -30.36
N ALA A 552 20.95 4.75 -29.45
CA ALA A 552 21.03 3.63 -28.52
C ALA A 552 19.78 3.58 -27.63
N ARG A 553 19.40 2.37 -27.20
CA ARG A 553 18.27 2.21 -26.27
C ARG A 553 18.53 2.99 -24.98
N VAL A 554 17.49 3.61 -24.45
CA VAL A 554 17.44 4.17 -23.09
C VAL A 554 16.64 3.28 -22.14
N PHE A 555 15.62 2.59 -22.64
CA PHE A 555 14.82 1.62 -21.90
C PHE A 555 14.52 0.40 -22.75
N THR A 556 13.99 -0.64 -22.11
CA THR A 556 13.24 -1.72 -22.73
C THR A 556 11.75 -1.43 -22.56
N TRP A 557 11.00 -1.42 -23.65
CA TRP A 557 9.55 -1.28 -23.65
C TRP A 557 8.92 -2.66 -23.63
N LEU A 558 8.40 -3.06 -22.48
CA LEU A 558 7.78 -4.36 -22.27
C LEU A 558 6.27 -4.15 -22.30
N TYR A 559 5.62 -4.60 -23.36
CA TYR A 559 4.24 -4.22 -23.66
C TYR A 559 3.38 -5.35 -24.18
N GLN A 560 2.08 -5.24 -23.95
CA GLN A 560 1.07 -5.87 -24.80
C GLN A 560 0.05 -4.83 -25.25
N GLU A 561 -0.25 -4.81 -26.55
CA GLU A 561 -1.20 -3.89 -27.20
C GLU A 561 -2.02 -4.67 -28.23
N VAL A 562 -3.02 -5.41 -27.77
CA VAL A 562 -3.98 -6.14 -28.61
C VAL A 562 -5.27 -5.32 -28.73
N THR A 563 -5.69 -4.99 -29.95
CA THR A 563 -6.91 -4.21 -30.23
C THR A 563 -8.10 -5.11 -30.59
N SER A 564 -7.92 -6.08 -31.50
CA SER A 564 -9.00 -7.00 -31.88
C SER A 564 -8.79 -8.39 -31.26
N VAL A 565 -9.78 -8.87 -30.50
CA VAL A 565 -9.70 -10.12 -29.76
C VAL A 565 -10.74 -11.10 -30.28
N LEU A 566 -10.33 -12.25 -30.79
CA LEU A 566 -11.26 -13.29 -31.24
C LEU A 566 -11.96 -13.90 -30.01
N ASP A 567 -13.27 -13.71 -29.94
CA ASP A 567 -14.12 -14.34 -28.93
C ASP A 567 -14.44 -15.77 -29.39
N THR A 568 -13.61 -16.71 -28.93
CA THR A 568 -13.70 -18.13 -29.27
C THR A 568 -14.99 -18.79 -28.77
N ASP A 569 -15.68 -18.19 -27.79
CA ASP A 569 -16.88 -18.76 -27.17
C ASP A 569 -18.13 -18.42 -28.00
N ARG A 570 -18.21 -17.19 -28.53
CA ARG A 570 -19.34 -16.73 -29.35
C ARG A 570 -19.17 -16.97 -30.85
N ASN A 571 -17.94 -17.12 -31.32
CA ASN A 571 -17.65 -17.26 -32.73
C ASN A 571 -18.11 -18.59 -33.33
N LYS A 572 -18.83 -18.52 -34.45
CA LYS A 572 -19.34 -19.69 -35.19
C LYS A 572 -18.54 -20.02 -36.45
N ASN A 573 -17.68 -19.12 -36.93
CA ASN A 573 -16.84 -19.35 -38.11
C ASN A 573 -15.43 -19.76 -37.72
N THR A 574 -15.02 -20.99 -38.03
CA THR A 574 -13.66 -21.48 -37.75
C THR A 574 -12.56 -20.74 -38.51
N ASP A 575 -12.91 -20.03 -39.59
CA ASP A 575 -11.97 -19.26 -40.41
C ASP A 575 -11.85 -17.79 -39.96
N ALA A 576 -12.63 -17.35 -38.97
CA ALA A 576 -12.52 -16.00 -38.42
C ALA A 576 -11.21 -15.83 -37.64
N SER A 577 -10.56 -14.69 -37.81
CA SER A 577 -9.32 -14.34 -37.11
C SER A 577 -9.35 -12.90 -36.62
N ALA A 578 -8.67 -12.65 -35.51
CA ALA A 578 -8.36 -11.32 -34.99
C ALA A 578 -6.86 -11.24 -34.69
N GLU A 579 -6.38 -10.11 -34.13
CA GLU A 579 -4.97 -9.95 -33.75
C GLU A 579 -4.51 -10.97 -32.70
N SER A 580 -5.42 -11.37 -31.80
CA SER A 580 -5.17 -12.35 -30.73
C SER A 580 -6.45 -13.09 -30.37
N THR A 581 -6.35 -14.22 -29.67
CA THR A 581 -7.50 -14.85 -29.02
C THR A 581 -7.78 -14.26 -27.64
N LYS A 582 -8.98 -14.49 -27.11
CA LYS A 582 -9.37 -14.18 -25.73
C LYS A 582 -8.39 -14.77 -24.70
N GLU A 583 -8.05 -16.04 -24.84
CA GLU A 583 -7.11 -16.74 -23.95
C GLU A 583 -5.73 -16.07 -23.93
N GLN A 584 -5.20 -15.75 -25.11
CA GLN A 584 -3.92 -15.06 -25.23
C GLN A 584 -3.96 -13.65 -24.64
N LYS A 585 -5.07 -12.92 -24.80
CA LYS A 585 -5.24 -11.59 -24.20
C LYS A 585 -5.13 -11.64 -22.68
N LEU A 586 -5.86 -12.57 -22.04
CA LEU A 586 -5.80 -12.79 -20.59
C LEU A 586 -4.37 -13.16 -20.15
N GLN A 587 -3.73 -14.08 -20.88
CA GLN A 587 -2.35 -14.49 -20.60
C GLN A 587 -1.38 -13.31 -20.68
N TYR A 588 -1.46 -12.49 -21.72
CA TYR A 588 -0.57 -11.32 -21.86
C TYR A 588 -0.82 -10.29 -20.77
N ILE A 589 -2.08 -10.01 -20.41
CA ILE A 589 -2.39 -9.11 -19.29
C ILE A 589 -1.71 -9.57 -18.00
N GLN A 590 -1.85 -10.86 -17.67
CA GLN A 590 -1.22 -11.44 -16.48
C GLN A 590 0.31 -11.40 -16.57
N THR A 591 0.88 -11.78 -17.73
CA THR A 591 2.33 -11.81 -17.95
C THR A 591 2.98 -10.45 -17.71
N ILE A 592 2.40 -9.36 -18.23
CA ILE A 592 2.96 -8.01 -18.03
C ILE A 592 2.98 -7.63 -16.54
N PHE A 593 1.93 -7.99 -15.79
CA PHE A 593 1.89 -7.73 -14.34
C PHE A 593 2.90 -8.59 -13.58
N GLU A 594 3.07 -9.86 -13.92
CA GLU A 594 4.08 -10.74 -13.33
C GLU A 594 5.52 -10.25 -13.62
N GLU A 595 5.79 -9.85 -14.86
CA GLU A 595 7.07 -9.27 -15.26
C GLU A 595 7.38 -7.96 -14.52
N SER A 596 6.35 -7.18 -14.19
CA SER A 596 6.53 -5.97 -13.37
C SER A 596 7.03 -6.29 -11.95
N VAL A 597 6.51 -7.37 -11.35
CA VAL A 597 6.96 -7.87 -10.03
C VAL A 597 8.39 -8.42 -10.13
N ASN A 598 8.67 -9.22 -11.15
CA ASN A 598 10.00 -9.76 -11.40
C ASN A 598 11.03 -8.64 -11.56
N ALA A 599 10.74 -7.64 -12.40
CA ALA A 599 11.63 -6.51 -12.63
C ALA A 599 11.83 -5.64 -11.38
N TYR A 600 10.82 -5.52 -10.51
CA TYR A 600 10.99 -4.82 -9.23
C TYR A 600 12.07 -5.50 -8.37
N GLN A 601 12.06 -6.84 -8.31
CA GLN A 601 12.99 -7.63 -7.51
C GLN A 601 14.39 -7.72 -8.15
N ASN A 602 14.46 -7.79 -9.48
CA ASN A 602 15.67 -8.22 -10.19
C ASN A 602 16.31 -7.15 -11.09
N ASN A 603 15.60 -6.07 -11.42
CA ASN A 603 16.14 -5.00 -12.27
C ASN A 603 16.49 -3.74 -11.47
N ALA A 604 17.71 -3.68 -10.94
CA ALA A 604 18.24 -2.49 -10.25
C ALA A 604 18.57 -1.31 -11.19
N ALA A 605 18.52 -1.51 -12.51
CA ALA A 605 18.82 -0.44 -13.47
C ALA A 605 17.61 0.48 -13.74
N HIS A 606 16.39 0.07 -13.38
CA HIS A 606 15.13 0.80 -13.64
C HIS A 606 14.88 1.11 -15.13
N ASP A 607 15.49 0.31 -16.02
CA ASP A 607 15.52 0.54 -17.46
C ASP A 607 14.41 -0.21 -18.23
N ILE A 608 13.35 -0.67 -17.56
CA ILE A 608 12.17 -1.29 -18.18
C ILE A 608 10.95 -0.41 -17.94
N TRP A 609 10.18 -0.13 -18.99
CA TRP A 609 8.91 0.60 -18.89
C TRP A 609 7.78 -0.28 -19.44
N PHE A 610 6.81 -0.55 -18.58
CA PHE A 610 5.69 -1.44 -18.86
C PHE A 610 4.51 -0.73 -19.52
N MET A 611 3.81 -1.45 -20.40
CA MET A 611 2.48 -1.06 -20.86
C MET A 611 1.57 -2.29 -21.01
N ASN A 612 0.41 -2.23 -20.36
CA ASN A 612 -0.58 -3.28 -20.36
C ASN A 612 -1.90 -2.71 -20.91
N ASP A 613 -2.30 -3.14 -22.12
CA ASP A 613 -3.57 -2.73 -22.73
C ASP A 613 -4.72 -3.65 -22.36
N LEU A 614 -5.58 -3.29 -21.42
CA LEU A 614 -6.80 -4.04 -21.11
C LEU A 614 -7.96 -3.68 -22.05
N GLY A 615 -7.78 -2.69 -22.92
CA GLY A 615 -8.78 -2.29 -23.91
C GLY A 615 -8.77 -3.16 -25.17
N GLY A 616 -9.67 -2.82 -26.11
CA GLY A 616 -9.88 -3.56 -27.35
C GLY A 616 -11.36 -3.78 -27.68
N TYR A 617 -11.66 -4.73 -28.55
CA TYR A 617 -13.03 -5.24 -28.71
C TYR A 617 -13.00 -6.73 -28.99
N TYR A 618 -14.06 -7.41 -28.58
CA TYR A 618 -14.30 -8.76 -29.04
C TYR A 618 -14.79 -8.76 -30.48
N TYR A 619 -14.17 -9.61 -31.30
CA TYR A 619 -14.58 -9.92 -32.65
C TYR A 619 -15.10 -11.36 -32.71
N TYR A 620 -16.26 -11.55 -33.32
CA TYR A 620 -16.82 -12.87 -33.61
C TYR A 620 -17.77 -12.82 -34.80
N GLN A 621 -17.98 -13.98 -35.43
CA GLN A 621 -18.90 -14.11 -36.56
C GLN A 621 -20.05 -15.06 -36.23
N THR A 622 -21.26 -14.66 -36.64
CA THR A 622 -22.47 -15.51 -36.54
C THR A 622 -23.02 -15.85 -37.92
N GLU A 623 -23.64 -17.03 -38.06
CA GLU A 623 -24.25 -17.44 -39.32
C GLU A 623 -25.43 -16.56 -39.73
N ILE A 624 -25.49 -16.22 -41.02
CA ILE A 624 -26.66 -15.65 -41.67
C ILE A 624 -27.51 -16.80 -42.20
N THR A 625 -28.70 -16.98 -41.63
CA THR A 625 -29.68 -17.96 -42.11
C THR A 625 -30.67 -17.31 -43.08
N GLY A 626 -30.74 -17.84 -44.30
CA GLY A 626 -31.74 -17.41 -45.28
C GLY A 626 -33.18 -17.84 -44.90
N PRO A 627 -34.20 -17.35 -45.61
CA PRO A 627 -35.62 -17.60 -45.31
C PRO A 627 -36.05 -19.08 -45.38
N PHE A 628 -35.20 -19.97 -45.91
CA PHE A 628 -35.42 -21.41 -45.99
C PHE A 628 -34.42 -22.22 -45.14
N GLY A 629 -33.72 -21.58 -44.19
CA GLY A 629 -32.81 -22.26 -43.25
C GLY A 629 -31.44 -22.63 -43.81
N GLY A 630 -31.09 -22.20 -45.02
CA GLY A 630 -29.75 -22.38 -45.59
C GLY A 630 -28.74 -21.35 -45.06
N HIS A 631 -27.46 -21.72 -45.00
CA HIS A 631 -26.35 -20.81 -44.70
C HIS A 631 -26.08 -19.85 -45.88
N TRP A 632 -26.11 -18.55 -45.63
CA TRP A 632 -25.96 -17.49 -46.66
C TRP A 632 -24.72 -16.61 -46.46
N GLY A 633 -23.98 -16.80 -45.36
CA GLY A 633 -22.77 -16.05 -45.05
C GLY A 633 -22.58 -15.84 -43.56
N TRP A 634 -21.71 -14.89 -43.23
CA TRP A 634 -21.33 -14.53 -41.85
C TRP A 634 -21.63 -13.05 -41.59
N THR A 635 -22.06 -12.74 -40.38
CA THR A 635 -22.17 -11.37 -39.87
C THR A 635 -21.04 -11.13 -38.87
N ASP A 636 -20.29 -10.06 -39.08
CA ASP A 636 -19.27 -9.57 -38.15
C ASP A 636 -19.91 -8.87 -36.94
N HIS A 637 -19.38 -9.12 -35.76
CA HIS A 637 -19.74 -8.42 -34.53
C HIS A 637 -18.48 -7.85 -33.89
N GLU A 638 -18.61 -6.61 -33.39
CA GLU A 638 -17.57 -5.88 -32.69
C GLU A 638 -18.14 -5.44 -31.34
N ASP A 639 -17.56 -5.92 -30.25
CA ASP A 639 -18.11 -5.74 -28.90
C ASP A 639 -17.05 -5.17 -27.94
N PRO A 640 -16.83 -3.84 -27.95
CA PRO A 640 -15.91 -3.19 -27.02
C PRO A 640 -16.43 -3.19 -25.58
N ALA A 641 -17.75 -3.26 -25.39
CA ALA A 641 -18.40 -3.24 -24.08
C ALA A 641 -18.20 -4.56 -23.33
N GLY A 642 -18.49 -5.69 -23.98
CA GLY A 642 -18.27 -7.01 -23.40
C GLY A 642 -16.80 -7.29 -23.11
N LEU A 643 -15.88 -6.80 -23.96
CA LEU A 643 -14.45 -6.89 -23.67
C LEU A 643 -14.07 -6.05 -22.45
N ALA A 644 -14.55 -4.81 -22.35
CA ALA A 644 -14.25 -3.94 -21.21
C ALA A 644 -14.75 -4.54 -19.90
N GLU A 645 -15.98 -5.05 -19.87
CA GLU A 645 -16.56 -5.70 -18.69
C GLU A 645 -15.67 -6.87 -18.20
N GLU A 646 -15.18 -7.71 -19.10
CA GLU A 646 -14.37 -8.86 -18.72
C GLU A 646 -12.93 -8.48 -18.36
N MET A 647 -12.24 -7.72 -19.22
CA MET A 647 -10.81 -7.41 -19.04
C MET A 647 -10.58 -6.45 -17.87
N ASN A 648 -11.46 -5.46 -17.67
CA ASN A 648 -11.30 -4.52 -16.54
C ASN A 648 -11.52 -5.23 -15.21
N ASN A 649 -12.54 -6.10 -15.11
CA ASN A 649 -12.77 -6.91 -13.93
C ASN A 649 -11.59 -7.85 -13.63
N PHE A 650 -11.08 -8.53 -14.67
CA PHE A 650 -9.90 -9.38 -14.52
C PHE A 650 -8.68 -8.59 -14.02
N GLY A 651 -8.43 -7.40 -14.59
CA GLY A 651 -7.38 -6.50 -14.12
C GLY A 651 -7.54 -6.07 -12.67
N VAL A 652 -8.76 -5.70 -12.25
CA VAL A 652 -9.05 -5.35 -10.85
C VAL A 652 -8.74 -6.53 -9.93
N GLN A 653 -9.20 -7.74 -10.26
CA GLN A 653 -8.98 -8.94 -9.45
C GLN A 653 -7.49 -9.24 -9.27
N LEU A 654 -6.73 -9.33 -10.37
CA LEU A 654 -5.29 -9.58 -10.33
C LEU A 654 -4.55 -8.56 -9.44
N LEU A 655 -4.90 -7.29 -9.55
CA LEU A 655 -4.21 -6.21 -8.84
C LEU A 655 -4.62 -6.09 -7.36
N GLN A 656 -5.84 -6.51 -7.00
CA GLN A 656 -6.28 -6.53 -5.59
C GLN A 656 -5.77 -7.77 -4.85
N GLU A 657 -5.54 -8.89 -5.55
CA GLU A 657 -4.96 -10.11 -4.97
C GLU A 657 -3.45 -10.00 -4.73
N ARG A 658 -2.76 -9.16 -5.51
CA ARG A 658 -1.31 -8.97 -5.43
C ARG A 658 -0.86 -8.41 -4.08
N THR A 659 0.26 -8.93 -3.58
CA THR A 659 0.88 -8.51 -2.30
C THR A 659 2.29 -7.94 -2.46
N GLU A 660 2.86 -8.07 -3.65
CA GLU A 660 4.24 -7.76 -3.98
C GLU A 660 4.40 -6.31 -4.46
N ASN A 661 5.51 -5.70 -4.05
CA ASN A 661 5.88 -4.37 -4.52
C ASN A 661 6.19 -4.39 -6.02
N ALA A 662 5.53 -3.51 -6.78
CA ALA A 662 5.87 -3.21 -8.17
C ALA A 662 5.05 -2.02 -8.72
N GLY A 663 5.68 -1.21 -9.57
CA GLY A 663 4.96 -0.33 -10.50
C GLY A 663 4.31 -1.14 -11.63
N LEU A 664 3.20 -0.66 -12.17
CA LEU A 664 2.47 -1.30 -13.28
C LEU A 664 2.83 -0.70 -14.65
N GLY A 665 3.55 0.42 -14.68
CA GLY A 665 3.73 1.23 -15.88
C GLY A 665 2.40 1.81 -16.35
N LEU A 666 2.12 1.73 -17.65
CA LEU A 666 0.88 2.26 -18.23
C LEU A 666 -0.18 1.17 -18.32
N VAL A 667 -1.37 1.41 -17.77
CA VAL A 667 -2.50 0.47 -17.86
C VAL A 667 -3.63 1.11 -18.66
N PHE A 668 -3.77 0.72 -19.92
CA PHE A 668 -4.78 1.28 -20.81
C PHE A 668 -6.09 0.49 -20.75
N MET A 669 -7.23 1.17 -20.84
CA MET A 669 -8.54 0.52 -20.81
C MET A 669 -9.56 1.24 -21.71
N ASN A 670 -10.63 0.53 -22.05
CA ASN A 670 -11.83 1.12 -22.64
C ASN A 670 -12.66 1.83 -21.56
N PHE A 671 -13.46 2.81 -21.97
CA PHE A 671 -14.39 3.55 -21.11
C PHE A 671 -13.68 4.06 -19.85
N ALA A 672 -12.49 4.62 -20.03
CA ALA A 672 -11.60 5.09 -18.98
C ALA A 672 -12.12 6.40 -18.38
N ASP A 673 -13.23 6.26 -17.68
CA ASP A 673 -13.96 7.32 -17.01
C ASP A 673 -14.64 6.77 -15.75
N LYS A 674 -15.25 7.67 -14.98
CA LYS A 674 -15.91 7.36 -13.71
C LYS A 674 -17.42 7.63 -13.73
N GLN A 675 -18.00 7.72 -14.92
CA GLN A 675 -19.38 8.17 -15.09
C GLN A 675 -20.37 7.00 -15.02
N GLU A 676 -21.54 7.27 -14.43
CA GLU A 676 -22.69 6.37 -14.53
C GLU A 676 -23.08 6.17 -16.00
N GLY A 677 -23.41 4.94 -16.38
CA GLY A 677 -23.75 4.62 -17.76
C GLY A 677 -22.53 4.42 -18.70
N SER A 678 -21.31 4.61 -18.20
CA SER A 678 -20.06 4.33 -18.92
C SER A 678 -19.08 3.57 -18.04
N GLY A 679 -18.03 4.20 -17.50
CA GLY A 679 -16.96 3.49 -16.79
C GLY A 679 -17.44 2.65 -15.62
N VAL A 680 -18.47 3.11 -14.89
CA VAL A 680 -19.10 2.35 -13.80
C VAL A 680 -19.71 1.03 -14.28
N ASN A 681 -20.31 1.00 -15.48
CA ASN A 681 -20.92 -0.23 -16.03
C ASN A 681 -19.88 -1.29 -16.39
N TYR A 682 -18.64 -0.87 -16.65
CA TYR A 682 -17.56 -1.73 -17.15
C TYR A 682 -16.39 -1.82 -16.16
N ARG A 683 -16.60 -1.41 -14.90
CA ARG A 683 -15.60 -1.43 -13.81
C ARG A 683 -14.31 -0.67 -14.11
N SER A 684 -14.38 0.27 -15.06
CA SER A 684 -13.25 1.14 -15.39
C SER A 684 -12.96 2.11 -14.26
N ASP A 685 -13.98 2.58 -13.55
CA ASP A 685 -13.84 3.42 -12.36
C ASP A 685 -13.03 2.71 -11.27
N TRP A 686 -13.26 1.40 -11.09
CA TRP A 686 -12.51 0.53 -10.17
C TRP A 686 -11.11 0.26 -10.67
N LEU A 687 -10.93 0.01 -11.96
CA LEU A 687 -9.60 -0.22 -12.52
C LEU A 687 -8.74 1.05 -12.44
N ILE A 688 -9.29 2.22 -12.76
CA ILE A 688 -8.62 3.51 -12.59
C ILE A 688 -8.18 3.67 -11.13
N GLN A 689 -9.10 3.47 -10.17
CA GLN A 689 -8.75 3.64 -8.76
C GLN A 689 -7.74 2.59 -8.29
N THR A 690 -7.84 1.34 -8.76
CA THR A 690 -6.91 0.26 -8.41
C THR A 690 -5.50 0.55 -8.91
N VAL A 691 -5.37 1.07 -10.14
CA VAL A 691 -4.08 1.46 -10.73
C VAL A 691 -3.49 2.67 -9.99
N ILE A 692 -4.32 3.65 -9.59
CA ILE A 692 -3.87 4.78 -8.76
C ILE A 692 -3.39 4.27 -7.40
N ASP A 693 -4.22 3.49 -6.71
CA ASP A 693 -3.95 2.95 -5.37
C ASP A 693 -2.67 2.09 -5.34
N ASN A 694 -2.31 1.44 -6.45
CA ASN A 694 -1.05 0.71 -6.56
C ASN A 694 0.18 1.56 -6.21
N ASN A 695 0.18 2.86 -6.55
CA ASN A 695 1.27 3.78 -6.22
C ASN A 695 1.37 4.11 -4.72
N PHE A 696 0.31 3.79 -3.97
CA PHE A 696 0.19 4.07 -2.53
C PHE A 696 0.33 2.82 -1.67
N LYS A 697 -0.23 1.70 -2.14
CA LYS A 697 -0.14 0.39 -1.51
C LYS A 697 1.31 -0.07 -1.44
N PHE A 698 1.99 -0.03 -2.57
CA PHE A 698 3.32 -0.62 -2.67
C PHE A 698 4.42 0.40 -2.48
N GLN A 699 5.56 -0.11 -2.06
CA GLN A 699 6.80 0.64 -2.06
C GLN A 699 7.26 0.78 -3.50
N LEU A 700 7.47 2.02 -3.95
CA LEU A 700 8.03 2.35 -5.25
C LEU A 700 9.50 2.76 -5.08
N ARG A 701 10.34 2.42 -6.07
CA ARG A 701 11.77 2.69 -5.99
C ARG A 701 12.06 4.16 -6.31
N THR A 702 12.97 4.75 -5.54
CA THR A 702 13.33 6.16 -5.62
C THR A 702 14.81 6.36 -5.89
N ARG A 703 15.16 7.49 -6.48
CA ARG A 703 16.55 7.98 -6.48
C ARG A 703 16.99 8.27 -5.05
N SER A 704 18.17 7.77 -4.65
CA SER A 704 18.79 8.04 -3.35
C SER A 704 18.95 9.56 -3.17
N SER A 705 18.39 10.13 -2.09
CA SER A 705 18.59 11.54 -1.76
C SER A 705 19.57 11.67 -0.58
N THR A 706 20.61 12.49 -0.74
CA THR A 706 21.49 12.91 0.39
C THR A 706 20.81 13.92 1.33
N SER A 707 19.56 14.27 1.04
CA SER A 707 18.72 15.18 1.81
C SER A 707 17.35 14.53 1.97
N SER A 708 16.95 14.35 3.22
CA SER A 708 15.57 14.01 3.61
C SER A 708 14.65 15.12 3.11
N GLU A 709 13.97 14.91 1.98
CA GLU A 709 13.02 15.88 1.46
C GLU A 709 11.73 15.77 2.28
N THR A 710 11.44 16.86 2.99
CA THR A 710 10.22 17.11 3.75
C THR A 710 9.06 17.34 2.79
N TYR A 711 7.94 16.67 3.02
CA TYR A 711 6.66 17.13 2.48
C TYR A 711 6.42 18.57 2.99
N ASN A 712 6.18 19.50 2.08
CA ASN A 712 5.85 20.87 2.49
C ASN A 712 4.35 20.95 2.76
N ALA A 713 3.95 20.64 3.99
CA ALA A 713 2.61 20.95 4.50
C ALA A 713 2.67 22.28 5.27
N SER A 714 2.82 23.40 4.57
CA SER A 714 2.77 24.72 5.23
C SER A 714 1.34 25.00 5.75
N TYR A 715 1.10 24.68 7.02
CA TYR A 715 -0.14 24.96 7.72
C TYR A 715 -0.16 26.40 8.25
N THR A 716 -1.00 27.27 7.68
CA THR A 716 -1.17 28.67 8.10
C THR A 716 -2.48 28.90 8.86
N SER A 717 -2.70 28.27 10.02
CA SER A 717 -3.45 28.87 11.16
C SER A 717 -3.77 27.85 12.26
N GLY A 718 -3.20 28.03 13.46
CA GLY A 718 -3.52 27.24 14.64
C GLY A 718 -4.96 27.42 15.13
N GLY A 719 -5.76 26.36 15.01
CA GLY A 719 -7.04 26.18 15.69
C GLY A 719 -7.45 24.72 15.57
N ASN A 720 -8.07 24.15 16.60
CA ASN A 720 -8.64 22.78 16.56
C ASN A 720 -9.69 22.70 15.45
N ALA A 721 -9.27 22.39 14.23
CA ALA A 721 -10.14 22.28 13.08
C ALA A 721 -10.89 20.94 13.16
N ILE A 722 -12.20 21.02 13.39
CA ILE A 722 -13.13 19.88 13.42
C ILE A 722 -13.34 19.29 11.99
N GLY A 723 -12.76 19.89 10.95
CA GLY A 723 -12.91 19.48 9.55
C GLY A 723 -11.65 18.88 8.92
N TRP A 724 -11.77 18.44 7.66
CA TRP A 724 -10.66 18.05 6.79
C TRP A 724 -9.72 19.23 6.52
N ASP A 725 -8.46 18.92 6.22
CA ASP A 725 -7.49 19.92 5.76
C ASP A 725 -8.00 20.52 4.43
N LYS A 726 -7.82 21.82 4.26
CA LYS A 726 -8.23 22.55 3.05
C LYS A 726 -7.13 22.61 2.01
#